data_AF-A0A9W8WVB1-F1
#
_entry.id   AF-A0A9W8WVB1-F1
#
_cell.length_a   1.000
_cell.length_b   1.000
_cell.length_c   1.000
_cell.angle_alpha   90.00
_cell.angle_beta   90.00
_cell.angle_gamma   90.00
#
_symmetry.space_group_name_H-M   'P 1'
#
loop_
_entity.id
_entity.type
_entity.pdbx_description
1 polymer ?
#
loop_
_entity_poly.entity_id
_entity_poly.type
_entity_poly.pdbx_seq_one_letter_code
_entity_poly.pdbx_strand_id
1 'polypeptide(L)'
;MTSNAPGGLRTQFPYEGSMGMLSPRPMYDFPSPSSNYPSGLGAPSPSFFPMAYQISPRFGASAFIPPPDVFGDRRDTVRENGGYTPRDFRKRSSDVMSTDPVAMHLLVETAIGDSQYFDILTVEEVEALKQEQKTLDTKLGTVRRKLESETKIRDATRSLTRLASKKDKGHRRGLGSKGSKGSVQDYDDEQSQEVLEASNKKVEEFIRELLEIESRMRMIDMQLLMHTAAVLQLTHRGPKKRSPFGQLTENGNGRPDSPASLETYEVGRANGIDDGEDTFDDRSFYRTPENLDSLMTALQNGTHHRSQSVDRQDQALTTMSRRLEDLNERLRELIVQTNPGRNEGYALPPQSSGASPDASSIERQLDFLDQGLRDTNAELSTIRSKTRHSLSEVEGRLEGINNQLYGVLSRSRTDSDAEPIQPPPPITGGGQADQFNYMEDSLYNLEQIQDTLNDQLDQLRSRSMDNEGAEKAEKYETTLMGLWQIIQAGEEEAREKKRERRRVLADDPDASDELSPDEDYNANESFSLPAFSSKVQWLFSRAMGMKDKHSVLLRQIKQQRELNNKSDAQKEEQFQRLNEQIFSARSEKKSMEDELERAMDLLRQSDEQKTTADPQAMREIQERNAGLEGQVINMQERLAAFDKELKDSRERSVAYENQLKDVQESAVAYQKQLQEAEKRYAELEKEHMENQEVTSLYNVKSREIDDRSAGYEAQIRDAQERAVALEAQLRDAQEAQDDFRVEAAARQAELAQSAAKVDELVTALKAATVESEAASARSLEATNALNAKEEEYRNLEGEIVRLTTELTFAKAELDGAYGSRSQRAAESAANPAIKKELDDLAEKNQSLLAELEALGRLQDVASQSEQEARQSERNLKAELSGMAAEYEALTRDAITNERDREVLEAQIDKLRSEKEMLERDLNDEKVKWLGVRTPGAPSTPGGGSGQFEMGATSVRIMRDEFRKMMRDRTNEGLKALRAEQEERRKLEAVVRQLRKDASPALRPSLSRQTTQTTLQAS
;
A
#
# COMPACT_ATOMS: atom_id res chain seq x y z
N MET A 1 -28.24 64.70 -2.21
CA MET A 1 -27.12 65.32 -1.48
C MET A 1 -25.87 64.48 -1.78
N THR A 2 -24.78 65.12 -2.22
CA THR A 2 -23.33 64.76 -2.03
C THR A 2 -22.91 63.28 -1.88
N SER A 3 -21.88 62.68 -2.51
CA SER A 3 -20.85 63.03 -3.55
C SER A 3 -19.80 61.88 -3.58
N ASN A 4 -18.98 61.55 -4.61
CA ASN A 4 -18.80 62.04 -6.00
C ASN A 4 -18.00 61.00 -6.86
N ALA A 5 -18.61 60.47 -7.94
CA ALA A 5 -18.11 60.34 -9.34
C ALA A 5 -16.67 59.78 -9.70
N PRO A 6 -16.32 59.50 -11.00
CA PRO A 6 -16.41 58.12 -11.57
C PRO A 6 -15.32 57.68 -12.63
N GLY A 7 -15.41 56.42 -13.11
CA GLY A 7 -14.91 55.93 -14.44
C GLY A 7 -13.40 55.58 -14.57
N GLY A 8 -12.92 54.75 -15.53
CA GLY A 8 -13.58 53.83 -16.49
C GLY A 8 -12.62 53.28 -17.59
N LEU A 9 -12.95 52.09 -18.15
CA LEU A 9 -12.63 51.58 -19.52
C LEU A 9 -11.20 51.09 -19.96
N ARG A 10 -11.10 49.75 -20.16
CA ARG A 10 -10.91 49.01 -21.47
C ARG A 10 -9.52 48.86 -22.17
N THR A 11 -9.42 47.75 -22.94
CA THR A 11 -8.40 47.33 -23.97
C THR A 11 -7.01 46.89 -23.46
N GLN A 12 -6.18 46.09 -24.14
CA GLN A 12 -6.21 44.91 -25.05
C GLN A 12 -4.76 44.77 -25.63
N PHE A 13 -4.28 43.53 -25.83
CA PHE A 13 -3.16 42.99 -26.66
C PHE A 13 -2.64 43.79 -27.91
N PRO A 14 -1.61 43.31 -28.67
CA PRO A 14 -0.43 42.42 -28.43
C PRO A 14 0.89 42.98 -29.08
N TYR A 15 1.99 42.21 -29.16
CA TYR A 15 2.69 41.90 -30.44
C TYR A 15 3.81 40.83 -30.35
N GLU A 16 4.03 40.11 -31.45
CA GLU A 16 5.21 39.27 -31.80
C GLU A 16 6.45 40.16 -32.09
N GLY A 17 7.69 39.72 -32.32
CA GLY A 17 8.36 38.42 -32.45
C GLY A 17 9.63 38.57 -33.33
N SER A 18 10.45 37.50 -33.46
CA SER A 18 11.56 37.32 -34.43
C SER A 18 12.91 38.06 -34.22
N MET A 19 14.01 37.32 -34.43
CA MET A 19 15.41 37.68 -34.78
C MET A 19 16.13 38.82 -34.01
N GLY A 20 17.41 38.73 -33.64
CA GLY A 20 18.41 37.67 -33.81
C GLY A 20 19.84 38.23 -33.67
N MET A 21 20.81 37.37 -33.37
CA MET A 21 22.27 37.55 -33.56
C MET A 21 23.05 38.67 -32.80
N LEU A 22 24.19 38.22 -32.25
CA LEU A 22 25.47 38.95 -32.03
C LEU A 22 25.64 39.91 -30.83
N SER A 23 26.66 39.57 -30.03
CA SER A 23 27.46 40.42 -29.14
C SER A 23 28.55 41.18 -29.96
N PRO A 24 29.56 41.93 -29.41
CA PRO A 24 29.90 42.19 -28.00
C PRO A 24 30.43 43.61 -27.59
N ARG A 25 30.25 43.99 -26.30
CA ARG A 25 31.18 44.79 -25.42
C ARG A 25 31.60 46.23 -25.85
N PRO A 26 32.40 46.99 -25.05
CA PRO A 26 32.44 47.21 -23.57
C PRO A 26 32.53 48.73 -23.19
N MET A 27 32.61 49.08 -21.88
CA MET A 27 33.68 49.93 -21.25
C MET A 27 33.29 50.68 -19.93
N TYR A 28 34.23 50.69 -18.96
CA TYR A 28 34.44 51.64 -17.81
C TYR A 28 33.30 51.89 -16.77
N ASP A 29 33.54 52.25 -15.49
CA ASP A 29 34.78 52.48 -14.71
C ASP A 29 34.62 52.21 -13.17
N PHE A 30 35.74 52.30 -12.43
CA PHE A 30 35.91 52.23 -10.94
C PHE A 30 35.41 53.53 -10.21
N PRO A 31 35.51 53.72 -8.85
CA PRO A 31 36.28 53.01 -7.81
C PRO A 31 35.61 52.72 -6.44
N SER A 32 36.34 51.99 -5.58
CA SER A 32 36.06 51.69 -4.16
C SER A 32 36.42 52.84 -3.20
N PRO A 33 36.11 52.72 -1.89
CA PRO A 33 37.21 52.84 -0.91
C PRO A 33 37.13 51.96 0.37
N SER A 34 38.32 51.53 0.84
CA SER A 34 38.77 51.34 2.26
C SER A 34 37.97 50.48 3.26
N SER A 35 38.48 50.09 4.45
CA SER A 35 39.81 49.70 4.95
C SER A 35 39.65 49.25 6.42
N ASN A 36 40.19 48.09 6.83
CA ASN A 36 41.09 47.97 8.00
C ASN A 36 41.53 46.52 8.33
N TYR A 37 42.82 46.39 8.61
CA TYR A 37 43.58 45.23 9.12
C TYR A 37 43.49 45.18 10.68
N PRO A 38 43.90 44.09 11.41
CA PRO A 38 45.23 43.48 11.31
C PRO A 38 45.36 41.93 11.42
N SER A 39 46.54 41.46 11.02
CA SER A 39 46.99 40.06 11.01
C SER A 39 47.44 39.53 12.38
N GLY A 40 47.42 38.20 12.55
CA GLY A 40 48.09 37.50 13.65
C GLY A 40 48.26 36.00 13.37
N LEU A 41 49.50 35.52 13.36
CA LEU A 41 49.85 34.09 13.19
C LEU A 41 49.61 33.29 14.48
N GLY A 42 49.31 32.00 14.38
CA GLY A 42 49.83 31.03 15.35
C GLY A 42 48.97 29.81 15.72
N ALA A 43 49.58 28.62 15.56
CA ALA A 43 49.30 27.36 16.26
C ALA A 43 48.12 26.48 15.79
N PRO A 44 48.21 25.13 15.97
CA PRO A 44 47.46 24.16 15.17
C PRO A 44 46.18 23.62 15.85
N SER A 45 45.27 23.09 15.03
CA SER A 45 44.10 22.32 15.51
C SER A 45 44.50 20.88 15.94
N PRO A 46 43.81 20.27 16.92
CA PRO A 46 44.18 18.96 17.44
C PRO A 46 43.63 17.79 16.59
N SER A 47 44.38 16.69 16.59
CA SER A 47 44.13 15.48 15.80
C SER A 47 42.81 14.78 16.15
N PHE A 48 42.03 14.45 15.13
CA PHE A 48 40.94 13.47 15.20
C PHE A 48 41.52 12.05 15.08
N PHE A 49 41.21 11.15 16.02
CA PHE A 49 41.65 9.75 15.99
C PHE A 49 40.65 8.85 15.25
N PRO A 50 41.07 8.10 14.21
CA PRO A 50 40.38 6.92 13.74
C PRO A 50 41.11 5.65 14.21
N MET A 51 40.53 4.93 15.18
CA MET A 51 41.00 3.59 15.56
C MET A 51 40.41 2.53 14.61
N ALA A 52 41.12 2.21 13.54
CA ALA A 52 40.83 1.07 12.68
C ALA A 52 41.85 -0.06 12.95
N TYR A 53 41.39 -1.17 13.52
CA TYR A 53 42.25 -2.34 13.74
C TYR A 53 42.52 -3.06 12.41
N GLN A 54 43.78 -3.01 11.97
CA GLN A 54 44.27 -3.79 10.84
C GLN A 54 44.56 -5.23 11.29
N ILE A 55 43.85 -6.20 10.72
CA ILE A 55 44.36 -7.58 10.60
C ILE A 55 44.11 -8.03 9.16
N SER A 56 45.20 -8.31 8.45
CA SER A 56 45.21 -8.86 7.09
C SER A 56 46.19 -10.03 7.06
N PRO A 57 45.86 -11.10 6.32
CA PRO A 57 46.86 -11.85 5.60
C PRO A 57 46.65 -11.72 4.09
N ARG A 58 47.73 -11.33 3.43
CA ARG A 58 47.92 -11.19 1.99
C ARG A 58 47.48 -12.45 1.20
N PHE A 59 46.67 -12.24 0.17
CA PHE A 59 46.80 -12.96 -1.10
C PHE A 59 46.90 -11.95 -2.23
N GLY A 60 47.76 -12.21 -3.21
CA GLY A 60 48.04 -11.30 -4.32
C GLY A 60 47.77 -11.94 -5.66
N ALA A 61 46.80 -11.40 -6.40
CA ALA A 61 46.74 -11.39 -7.86
C ALA A 61 45.83 -10.23 -8.29
N SER A 62 46.04 -9.72 -9.51
CA SER A 62 45.35 -8.55 -10.04
C SER A 62 43.84 -8.74 -10.18
N ALA A 63 43.06 -7.84 -9.58
CA ALA A 63 41.67 -7.59 -9.93
C ALA A 63 41.46 -6.08 -10.13
N PHE A 64 40.97 -5.72 -11.31
CA PHE A 64 40.60 -4.37 -11.71
C PHE A 64 39.40 -3.90 -10.89
N ILE A 65 39.54 -2.79 -10.15
CA ILE A 65 38.44 -2.17 -9.40
C ILE A 65 37.78 -1.13 -10.33
N PRO A 66 36.56 -1.36 -10.86
CA PRO A 66 35.85 -0.32 -11.58
C PRO A 66 35.43 0.81 -10.63
N PRO A 67 35.30 2.06 -11.10
CA PRO A 67 34.82 3.18 -10.30
C PRO A 67 33.37 2.94 -9.82
N PRO A 68 32.95 3.55 -8.69
CA PRO A 68 31.77 3.16 -7.92
C PRO A 68 30.41 3.59 -8.52
N ASP A 69 30.33 3.83 -9.83
CA ASP A 69 29.27 4.61 -10.48
C ASP A 69 28.39 3.80 -11.47
N VAL A 70 28.37 2.46 -11.32
CA VAL A 70 27.62 1.53 -12.21
C VAL A 70 26.44 0.85 -11.50
N PHE A 71 26.24 1.10 -10.20
CA PHE A 71 25.06 0.63 -9.47
C PHE A 71 24.24 1.80 -8.94
N GLY A 72 23.11 2.04 -9.62
CA GLY A 72 22.26 3.21 -9.41
C GLY A 72 21.69 3.38 -8.00
N ASP A 73 21.35 4.62 -7.72
CA ASP A 73 20.91 5.18 -6.43
C ASP A 73 19.91 4.30 -5.67
N ARG A 74 20.30 3.90 -4.45
CA ARG A 74 19.40 3.40 -3.41
C ARG A 74 19.60 4.19 -2.13
N ARG A 75 18.86 5.29 -2.00
CA ARG A 75 18.49 5.91 -0.72
C ARG A 75 17.71 4.92 0.15
N ASP A 76 18.40 4.03 0.86
CA ASP A 76 17.82 3.22 1.93
C ASP A 76 17.90 4.01 3.26
N THR A 77 16.77 4.13 3.95
CA THR A 77 16.57 5.06 5.08
C THR A 77 17.50 4.80 6.27
N VAL A 78 18.05 5.87 6.85
CA VAL A 78 18.68 5.85 8.18
C VAL A 78 17.64 5.41 9.21
N ARG A 79 17.76 4.19 9.75
CA ARG A 79 16.99 3.76 10.92
C ARG A 79 17.71 4.18 12.20
N GLU A 80 17.16 5.17 12.90
CA GLU A 80 17.44 5.39 14.31
C GLU A 80 17.06 4.13 15.14
N ASN A 81 17.79 3.93 16.24
CA ASN A 81 17.66 2.85 17.25
C ASN A 81 18.16 1.45 16.85
N GLY A 82 19.34 1.11 17.38
CA GLY A 82 19.98 -0.20 17.28
C GLY A 82 19.30 -1.29 18.11
N GLY A 83 18.13 -1.74 17.66
CA GLY A 83 17.56 -3.03 18.05
C GLY A 83 17.95 -4.10 17.03
N TYR A 84 18.73 -5.10 17.46
CA TYR A 84 18.98 -6.31 16.64
C TYR A 84 17.67 -7.10 16.57
N THR A 85 16.89 -6.85 15.52
CA THR A 85 15.87 -7.80 15.08
C THR A 85 16.59 -9.04 14.54
N PRO A 86 16.19 -10.27 14.92
CA PRO A 86 16.59 -11.45 14.19
C PRO A 86 16.24 -11.21 12.72
N ARG A 87 17.27 -11.23 11.87
CA ARG A 87 17.24 -10.89 10.44
C ARG A 87 15.88 -11.21 9.82
N ASP A 88 15.05 -10.18 9.63
CA ASP A 88 13.80 -10.31 8.88
C ASP A 88 14.17 -11.03 7.58
N PHE A 89 13.50 -12.16 7.32
CA PHE A 89 13.62 -12.83 6.05
C PHE A 89 12.94 -11.94 5.00
N ARG A 90 13.61 -10.83 4.61
CA ARG A 90 13.43 -10.20 3.29
C ARG A 90 13.38 -11.39 2.34
N LYS A 91 12.26 -11.57 1.62
CA LYS A 91 12.18 -12.54 0.53
C LYS A 91 13.49 -12.40 -0.25
N ARG A 92 14.28 -13.49 -0.35
CA ARG A 92 15.42 -13.50 -1.27
C ARG A 92 14.87 -13.00 -2.59
N SER A 93 15.45 -11.93 -3.12
CA SER A 93 14.99 -11.25 -4.34
C SER A 93 15.17 -12.20 -5.51
N SER A 94 14.17 -13.04 -5.71
CA SER A 94 14.17 -14.18 -6.64
C SER A 94 14.21 -13.69 -8.07
N ASP A 95 13.71 -12.48 -8.34
CA ASP A 95 13.80 -11.79 -9.63
C ASP A 95 15.24 -11.70 -10.17
N VAL A 96 16.25 -11.50 -9.31
CA VAL A 96 17.67 -11.46 -9.71
C VAL A 96 18.25 -12.87 -9.91
N MET A 97 17.64 -13.88 -9.31
CA MET A 97 18.04 -15.29 -9.45
C MET A 97 17.33 -15.99 -10.63
N SER A 98 16.41 -15.30 -11.32
CA SER A 98 15.59 -15.85 -12.40
C SER A 98 15.74 -15.14 -13.75
N THR A 99 16.54 -14.07 -13.85
CA THR A 99 16.70 -13.29 -15.09
C THR A 99 17.83 -13.76 -15.99
N ASP A 100 18.91 -14.35 -15.44
CA ASP A 100 20.04 -14.84 -16.25
C ASP A 100 20.70 -16.09 -15.61
N PRO A 101 20.64 -17.27 -16.27
CA PRO A 101 21.33 -18.47 -15.80
C PRO A 101 22.86 -18.35 -15.88
N VAL A 102 23.41 -17.47 -16.73
CA VAL A 102 24.86 -17.25 -16.83
C VAL A 102 25.36 -16.46 -15.62
N ALA A 103 24.69 -15.37 -15.23
CA ALA A 103 24.97 -14.66 -13.99
C ALA A 103 24.84 -15.58 -12.76
N MET A 104 23.82 -16.45 -12.72
CA MET A 104 23.69 -17.45 -11.65
C MET A 104 24.87 -18.44 -11.61
N HIS A 105 25.30 -18.94 -12.77
CA HIS A 105 26.46 -19.82 -12.86
C HIS A 105 27.74 -19.11 -12.41
N LEU A 106 27.99 -17.89 -12.89
CA LEU A 106 29.14 -17.07 -12.52
C LEU A 106 29.17 -16.81 -10.99
N LEU A 107 28.05 -16.44 -10.39
CA LEU A 107 27.94 -16.25 -8.94
C LEU A 107 28.24 -17.52 -8.15
N VAL A 108 27.82 -18.69 -8.64
CA VAL A 108 28.14 -19.98 -8.02
C VAL A 108 29.61 -20.35 -8.20
N GLU A 109 30.20 -20.12 -9.38
CA GLU A 109 31.64 -20.34 -9.61
C GLU A 109 32.50 -19.39 -8.77
N THR A 110 32.13 -18.11 -8.65
CA THR A 110 32.80 -17.15 -7.76
C THR A 110 32.68 -17.60 -6.30
N ALA A 111 31.49 -17.99 -5.83
CA ALA A 111 31.32 -18.49 -4.46
C ALA A 111 32.12 -19.78 -4.19
N ILE A 112 32.23 -20.68 -5.17
CA ILE A 112 33.09 -21.88 -5.12
C ILE A 112 34.58 -21.49 -5.15
N GLY A 113 34.94 -20.42 -5.85
CA GLY A 113 36.29 -19.85 -5.90
C GLY A 113 36.72 -19.24 -4.56
N ASP A 114 35.87 -18.40 -3.98
CA ASP A 114 36.10 -17.71 -2.72
C ASP A 114 36.18 -18.67 -1.54
N SER A 115 35.44 -19.78 -1.58
CA SER A 115 35.43 -20.79 -0.51
C SER A 115 36.61 -21.78 -0.53
N GLN A 116 37.45 -21.80 -1.58
CA GLN A 116 38.56 -22.78 -1.74
C GLN A 116 39.56 -22.79 -0.58
N TYR A 117 39.66 -21.69 0.17
CA TYR A 117 40.64 -21.49 1.25
C TYR A 117 39.99 -21.34 2.62
N PHE A 118 38.72 -21.75 2.78
CA PHE A 118 38.02 -21.73 4.06
C PHE A 118 38.29 -23.00 4.88
N ASP A 119 38.62 -22.81 6.16
CA ASP A 119 38.95 -23.91 7.07
C ASP A 119 37.73 -24.79 7.38
N ILE A 120 37.93 -26.11 7.32
CA ILE A 120 36.93 -27.10 7.69
C ILE A 120 37.16 -27.48 9.15
N LEU A 121 36.41 -26.82 10.03
CA LEU A 121 36.34 -27.10 11.46
C LEU A 121 35.87 -28.54 11.73
N THR A 122 36.39 -29.14 12.80
CA THR A 122 35.92 -30.44 13.31
C THR A 122 34.53 -30.34 13.94
N VAL A 123 33.83 -31.48 14.09
CA VAL A 123 32.50 -31.52 14.74
C VAL A 123 32.56 -30.96 16.17
N GLU A 124 33.62 -31.28 16.92
CA GLU A 124 33.82 -30.78 18.29
C GLU A 124 34.00 -29.25 18.32
N GLU A 125 34.77 -28.67 17.40
CA GLU A 125 34.94 -27.22 17.28
C GLU A 125 33.65 -26.52 16.85
N VAL A 126 32.89 -27.11 15.90
CA VAL A 126 31.58 -26.58 15.47
C VAL A 126 30.58 -26.61 16.62
N GLU A 127 30.57 -27.66 17.44
CA GLU A 127 29.73 -27.73 18.64
C GLU A 127 30.18 -26.74 19.72
N ALA A 128 31.49 -26.59 19.96
CA ALA A 128 32.03 -25.61 20.89
C ALA A 128 31.68 -24.17 20.48
N LEU A 129 31.83 -23.81 19.20
CA LEU A 129 31.44 -22.51 18.67
C LEU A 129 29.93 -22.26 18.78
N LYS A 130 29.09 -23.27 18.52
CA LYS A 130 27.62 -23.17 18.73
C LYS A 130 27.23 -23.05 20.21
N GLN A 131 27.98 -23.68 21.12
CA GLN A 131 27.79 -23.48 22.55
C GLN A 131 28.21 -22.07 22.97
N GLU A 132 29.36 -21.59 22.51
CA GLU A 132 29.83 -20.22 22.76
C GLU A 132 28.82 -19.18 22.25
N GLN A 133 28.33 -19.33 21.01
CA GLN A 133 27.27 -18.49 20.42
C GLN A 133 26.02 -18.41 21.32
N LYS A 134 25.53 -19.54 21.85
CA LYS A 134 24.41 -19.56 22.82
C LYS A 134 24.75 -18.82 24.12
N THR A 135 25.97 -18.98 24.64
CA THR A 135 26.37 -18.23 25.85
C THR A 135 26.50 -16.73 25.59
N LEU A 136 26.96 -16.32 24.41
CA LEU A 136 27.07 -14.92 24.02
C LEU A 136 25.71 -14.29 23.78
N ASP A 137 24.75 -15.00 23.18
CA ASP A 137 23.39 -14.51 22.97
C ASP A 137 22.65 -14.28 24.31
N THR A 138 22.79 -15.20 25.28
CA THR A 138 22.26 -14.98 26.64
C THR A 138 22.93 -13.79 27.34
N LYS A 139 24.25 -13.61 27.20
CA LYS A 139 24.97 -12.42 27.70
C LYS A 139 24.48 -11.14 27.03
N LEU A 140 24.38 -11.12 25.70
CA LEU A 140 23.88 -10.00 24.89
C LEU A 140 22.48 -9.56 25.33
N GLY A 141 21.58 -10.53 25.55
CA GLY A 141 20.25 -10.28 26.10
C GLY A 141 20.23 -9.76 27.53
N THR A 142 21.27 -9.97 28.33
CA THR A 142 21.44 -9.30 29.65
C THR A 142 22.06 -7.91 29.53
N VAL A 143 23.11 -7.73 28.72
CA VAL A 143 23.77 -6.42 28.53
C VAL A 143 22.82 -5.42 27.89
N ARG A 144 22.02 -5.81 26.88
CA ARG A 144 21.00 -4.94 26.28
C ARG A 144 19.95 -4.45 27.28
N ARG A 145 19.46 -5.33 28.17
CA ARG A 145 18.51 -4.93 29.22
C ARG A 145 19.14 -4.00 30.27
N LYS A 146 20.41 -4.23 30.64
CA LYS A 146 21.16 -3.31 31.51
C LYS A 146 21.35 -1.96 30.85
N LEU A 147 21.81 -1.94 29.60
CA LEU A 147 22.00 -0.74 28.79
C LEU A 147 20.70 0.05 28.67
N GLU A 148 19.58 -0.59 28.33
CA GLU A 148 18.25 0.05 28.25
C GLU A 148 17.82 0.65 29.59
N SER A 149 18.08 -0.03 30.71
CA SER A 149 17.76 0.50 32.04
C SER A 149 18.65 1.70 32.42
N GLU A 150 19.94 1.66 32.10
CA GLU A 150 20.89 2.72 32.43
C GLU A 150 20.80 3.92 31.46
N THR A 151 20.40 3.73 30.19
CA THR A 151 20.05 4.86 29.30
C THR A 151 18.78 5.58 29.78
N LYS A 152 17.77 4.85 30.28
CA LYS A 152 16.59 5.46 30.92
C LYS A 152 16.97 6.22 32.20
N ILE A 153 17.88 5.68 33.02
CA ILE A 153 18.42 6.38 34.21
C ILE A 153 19.16 7.64 33.79
N ARG A 154 20.05 7.56 32.80
CA ARG A 154 20.79 8.70 32.21
C ARG A 154 19.87 9.78 31.69
N ASP A 155 18.80 9.42 30.99
CA ASP A 155 17.87 10.38 30.41
C ASP A 155 16.97 11.01 31.48
N ALA A 156 16.59 10.25 32.51
CA ALA A 156 15.94 10.77 33.70
C ALA A 156 16.84 11.77 34.45
N THR A 157 18.11 11.43 34.74
CA THR A 157 19.06 12.36 35.39
C THR A 157 19.33 13.58 34.50
N ARG A 158 19.50 13.41 33.19
CA ARG A 158 19.65 14.54 32.24
C ARG A 158 18.44 15.45 32.22
N SER A 159 17.23 14.91 32.37
CA SER A 159 16.01 15.71 32.51
C SER A 159 16.00 16.50 33.83
N LEU A 160 16.46 15.91 34.93
CA LEU A 160 16.58 16.57 36.23
C LEU A 160 17.65 17.68 36.20
N THR A 161 18.83 17.44 35.62
CA THR A 161 19.87 18.46 35.43
C THR A 161 19.36 19.62 34.55
N ARG A 162 18.63 19.33 33.46
CA ARG A 162 17.99 20.35 32.61
C ARG A 162 16.90 21.15 33.35
N LEU A 163 16.16 20.53 34.27
CA LEU A 163 15.14 21.21 35.07
C LEU A 163 15.76 22.07 36.17
N ALA A 164 16.88 21.63 36.77
CA ALA A 164 17.69 22.45 37.66
C ALA A 164 18.23 23.68 36.91
N SER A 165 18.93 23.48 35.79
CA SER A 165 19.57 24.56 35.03
C SER A 165 18.57 25.53 34.36
N LYS A 166 17.37 25.07 33.98
CA LYS A 166 16.32 25.94 33.38
C LYS A 166 15.70 26.89 34.39
N LYS A 167 15.77 26.59 35.69
CA LYS A 167 15.25 27.46 36.76
C LYS A 167 16.00 28.79 36.86
N ASP A 168 17.24 28.84 36.38
CA ASP A 168 18.17 29.96 36.60
C ASP A 168 18.17 31.01 35.46
N LYS A 169 17.61 30.68 34.28
CA LYS A 169 17.55 31.59 33.11
C LYS A 169 16.15 32.10 32.75
N GLY A 170 15.19 32.00 33.67
CA GLY A 170 13.82 32.49 33.48
C GLY A 170 13.63 33.97 33.89
N HIS A 171 13.55 34.89 32.93
CA HIS A 171 13.18 36.28 33.20
C HIS A 171 11.81 36.39 33.92
N ARG A 172 11.78 36.98 35.11
CA ARG A 172 10.54 37.27 35.85
C ARG A 172 9.76 38.41 35.18
N ARG A 173 8.56 38.14 34.67
CA ARG A 173 7.52 39.16 34.45
C ARG A 173 6.13 38.66 34.87
N GLY A 174 5.48 39.44 35.74
CA GLY A 174 4.03 39.61 35.72
C GLY A 174 3.17 38.77 36.68
N LEU A 175 2.82 39.39 37.82
CA LEU A 175 1.49 39.36 38.47
C LEU A 175 0.94 38.04 39.06
N GLY A 176 0.69 38.03 40.38
CA GLY A 176 -0.45 37.27 40.93
C GLY A 176 -0.31 36.55 42.29
N SER A 177 -0.26 37.30 43.40
CA SER A 177 -0.77 36.87 44.73
C SER A 177 -0.04 35.76 45.56
N LYS A 178 0.72 36.23 46.56
CA LYS A 178 0.60 35.86 47.99
C LYS A 178 1.02 34.43 48.44
N GLY A 179 2.25 34.28 48.97
CA GLY A 179 2.56 33.18 49.90
C GLY A 179 4.04 32.92 50.23
N SER A 180 4.45 33.28 51.45
CA SER A 180 5.62 32.77 52.22
C SER A 180 7.05 32.94 51.69
N LYS A 181 7.94 33.37 52.59
CA LYS A 181 9.40 33.34 52.40
C LYS A 181 9.91 31.91 52.63
N GLY A 182 10.49 31.30 51.61
CA GLY A 182 11.30 30.08 51.72
C GLY A 182 12.59 30.27 50.96
N SER A 183 13.74 30.09 51.62
CA SER A 183 15.05 30.17 50.99
C SER A 183 15.15 29.15 49.85
N VAL A 184 15.45 29.62 48.63
CA VAL A 184 15.94 28.74 47.59
C VAL A 184 17.30 28.24 48.07
N GLN A 185 17.34 26.98 48.47
CA GLN A 185 18.58 26.26 48.65
C GLN A 185 19.08 25.98 47.23
N ASP A 186 20.26 26.49 46.88
CA ASP A 186 20.96 26.02 45.69
C ASP A 186 21.16 24.52 45.85
N TYR A 187 20.74 23.76 44.83
CA TYR A 187 21.17 22.38 44.68
C TYR A 187 22.51 22.48 43.96
N ASP A 188 23.58 21.95 44.57
CA ASP A 188 24.90 21.99 43.96
C ASP A 188 24.86 21.26 42.62
N ASP A 189 24.92 22.03 41.51
CA ASP A 189 24.90 21.50 40.14
C ASP A 189 26.01 20.46 39.94
N GLU A 190 27.15 20.62 40.64
CA GLU A 190 28.27 19.67 40.67
C GLU A 190 27.85 18.24 41.04
N GLN A 191 26.99 18.04 42.06
CA GLN A 191 26.54 16.69 42.45
C GLN A 191 25.57 16.09 41.42
N SER A 192 24.71 16.93 40.82
CA SER A 192 23.81 16.48 39.75
C SER A 192 24.56 16.15 38.46
N GLN A 193 25.67 16.84 38.21
CA GLN A 193 26.57 16.57 37.10
C GLN A 193 27.43 15.32 37.35
N GLU A 194 27.96 15.11 38.56
CA GLU A 194 28.72 13.90 38.91
C GLU A 194 27.88 12.63 38.73
N VAL A 195 26.61 12.64 39.15
CA VAL A 195 25.68 11.50 38.95
C VAL A 195 25.37 11.28 37.47
N LEU A 196 25.23 12.35 36.67
CA LEU A 196 25.08 12.26 35.22
C LEU A 196 26.32 11.64 34.57
N GLU A 197 27.52 12.09 34.94
CA GLU A 197 28.79 11.56 34.44
C GLU A 197 29.03 10.09 34.83
N ALA A 198 28.65 9.70 36.05
CA ALA A 198 28.69 8.30 36.47
C ALA A 198 27.72 7.42 35.66
N SER A 199 26.51 7.91 35.36
CA SER A 199 25.56 7.19 34.50
C SER A 199 26.02 7.12 33.04
N ASN A 200 26.63 8.20 32.50
CA ASN A 200 27.26 8.20 31.18
C ASN A 200 28.38 7.15 31.08
N LYS A 201 29.28 7.08 32.07
CA LYS A 201 30.37 6.09 32.12
C LYS A 201 29.85 4.65 32.07
N LYS A 202 28.81 4.32 32.85
CA LYS A 202 28.17 3.00 32.80
C LYS A 202 27.50 2.70 31.46
N VAL A 203 26.84 3.69 30.84
CA VAL A 203 26.25 3.53 29.51
C VAL A 203 27.35 3.26 28.47
N GLU A 204 28.49 3.97 28.54
CA GLU A 204 29.66 3.68 27.69
C GLU A 204 30.26 2.29 27.95
N GLU A 205 30.36 1.85 29.21
CA GLU A 205 30.82 0.51 29.58
C GLU A 205 29.91 -0.58 28.99
N PHE A 206 28.59 -0.47 29.14
CA PHE A 206 27.66 -1.43 28.53
C PHE A 206 27.62 -1.36 27.00
N ILE A 207 27.90 -0.21 26.38
CA ILE A 207 28.09 -0.11 24.92
C ILE A 207 29.37 -0.84 24.49
N ARG A 208 30.48 -0.71 25.23
CA ARG A 208 31.72 -1.45 24.94
C ARG A 208 31.53 -2.96 25.10
N GLU A 209 30.92 -3.41 26.19
CA GLU A 209 30.58 -4.83 26.40
C GLU A 209 29.68 -5.37 25.26
N LEU A 210 28.68 -4.59 24.85
CA LEU A 210 27.79 -4.98 23.75
C LEU A 210 28.54 -5.08 22.42
N LEU A 211 29.39 -4.12 22.08
CA LEU A 211 30.21 -4.15 20.87
C LEU A 211 31.22 -5.31 20.87
N GLU A 212 31.81 -5.64 22.02
CA GLU A 212 32.69 -6.78 22.18
C GLU A 212 31.94 -8.10 21.93
N ILE A 213 30.80 -8.30 22.59
CA ILE A 213 29.95 -9.49 22.42
C ILE A 213 29.47 -9.62 20.97
N GLU A 214 28.99 -8.54 20.35
CA GLU A 214 28.57 -8.54 18.94
C GLU A 214 29.74 -8.76 17.98
N SER A 215 30.94 -8.28 18.29
CA SER A 215 32.14 -8.59 17.50
C SER A 215 32.50 -10.08 17.56
N ARG A 216 32.43 -10.69 18.76
CA ARG A 216 32.70 -12.12 18.95
C ARG A 216 31.63 -12.99 18.30
N MET A 217 30.36 -12.64 18.40
CA MET A 217 29.28 -13.32 17.68
C MET A 217 29.47 -13.24 16.16
N ARG A 218 29.79 -12.07 15.59
CA ARG A 218 30.12 -11.95 14.16
C ARG A 218 31.30 -12.82 13.73
N MET A 219 32.35 -12.93 14.56
CA MET A 219 33.48 -13.82 14.27
C MET A 219 33.07 -15.30 14.28
N ILE A 220 32.25 -15.73 15.25
CA ILE A 220 31.75 -17.11 15.33
C ILE A 220 30.82 -17.42 14.16
N ASP A 221 29.88 -16.53 13.84
CA ASP A 221 28.98 -16.66 12.68
C ASP A 221 29.77 -16.76 11.37
N MET A 222 30.82 -15.95 11.22
CA MET A 222 31.72 -16.00 10.07
C MET A 222 32.49 -17.33 9.99
N GLN A 223 33.05 -17.83 11.10
CA GLN A 223 33.74 -19.12 11.16
C GLN A 223 32.80 -20.29 10.83
N LEU A 224 31.59 -20.29 11.40
CA LEU A 224 30.56 -21.29 11.09
C LEU A 224 30.11 -21.21 9.63
N LEU A 225 29.94 -20.01 9.08
CA LEU A 225 29.57 -19.79 7.68
C LEU A 225 30.68 -20.26 6.72
N MET A 226 31.93 -19.89 6.99
CA MET A 226 33.12 -20.33 6.23
C MET A 226 33.22 -21.86 6.21
N HIS A 227 33.11 -22.51 7.36
CA HIS A 227 33.05 -23.98 7.45
C HIS A 227 31.87 -24.54 6.62
N THR A 228 30.66 -23.99 6.73
CA THR A 228 29.54 -24.49 5.91
C THR A 228 29.74 -24.28 4.42
N ALA A 229 30.35 -23.18 4.00
CA ALA A 229 30.69 -22.93 2.60
C ALA A 229 31.78 -23.90 2.11
N ALA A 230 32.84 -24.15 2.90
CA ALA A 230 33.87 -25.14 2.58
C ALA A 230 33.30 -26.56 2.46
N VAL A 231 32.41 -26.96 3.38
CA VAL A 231 31.71 -28.25 3.31
C VAL A 231 30.80 -28.35 2.10
N LEU A 232 30.03 -27.30 1.79
CA LEU A 232 29.18 -27.26 0.60
C LEU A 232 30.00 -27.34 -0.69
N GLN A 233 31.12 -26.61 -0.75
CA GLN A 233 32.06 -26.64 -1.86
C GLN A 233 32.69 -28.04 -2.05
N LEU A 234 33.05 -28.73 -0.96
CA LEU A 234 33.52 -30.12 -1.00
C LEU A 234 32.45 -31.10 -1.53
N THR A 235 31.17 -30.85 -1.20
CA THR A 235 30.06 -31.66 -1.75
C THR A 235 29.70 -31.29 -3.19
N HIS A 236 30.13 -30.12 -3.68
CA HIS A 236 29.84 -29.66 -5.02
C HIS A 236 30.82 -30.25 -6.05
N ARG A 237 30.31 -31.07 -6.98
CA ARG A 237 31.10 -31.67 -8.07
C ARG A 237 31.31 -30.65 -9.20
N GLY A 238 32.15 -29.64 -8.95
CA GLY A 238 32.61 -28.70 -9.98
C GLY A 238 33.38 -29.40 -11.12
N PRO A 239 33.64 -28.70 -12.24
CA PRO A 239 34.28 -29.29 -13.42
C PRO A 239 35.63 -29.91 -13.05
N LYS A 240 35.82 -31.19 -13.37
CA LYS A 240 37.05 -31.93 -13.05
C LYS A 240 38.24 -31.22 -13.70
N LYS A 241 39.14 -30.63 -12.90
CA LYS A 241 40.48 -30.22 -13.37
C LYS A 241 41.13 -31.45 -14.04
N ARG A 242 41.36 -31.40 -15.35
CA ARG A 242 41.99 -32.50 -16.09
C ARG A 242 43.38 -32.75 -15.51
N SER A 243 43.62 -33.98 -15.04
CA SER A 243 44.97 -34.42 -14.66
C SER A 243 45.87 -34.43 -15.91
N PRO A 244 47.11 -33.91 -15.86
CA PRO A 244 47.95 -33.70 -17.04
C PRO A 244 48.60 -34.97 -17.61
N PHE A 245 48.05 -36.16 -17.30
CA PHE A 245 48.58 -37.45 -17.77
C PHE A 245 47.44 -38.32 -18.31
N GLY A 246 47.05 -38.03 -19.56
CA GLY A 246 46.05 -38.77 -20.34
C GLY A 246 46.51 -38.87 -21.79
N GLN A 247 46.62 -40.10 -22.27
CA GLN A 247 47.38 -40.48 -23.47
C GLN A 247 46.80 -39.92 -24.79
N LEU A 248 47.68 -39.58 -25.73
CA LEU A 248 47.33 -39.04 -27.05
C LEU A 248 46.52 -40.04 -27.89
N THR A 249 45.43 -39.57 -28.51
CA THR A 249 44.89 -40.15 -29.74
C THR A 249 44.77 -39.05 -30.80
N GLU A 250 45.28 -39.37 -31.98
CA GLU A 250 45.58 -38.48 -33.09
C GLU A 250 44.33 -38.23 -33.95
N ASN A 251 43.90 -36.96 -34.06
CA ASN A 251 43.21 -36.36 -35.23
C ASN A 251 43.02 -34.84 -35.00
N GLY A 252 43.15 -34.04 -36.06
CA GLY A 252 43.45 -32.60 -35.96
C GLY A 252 42.27 -31.64 -35.78
N ASN A 253 42.62 -30.43 -35.32
CA ASN A 253 41.84 -29.18 -35.39
C ASN A 253 40.46 -29.14 -34.69
N GLY A 254 40.41 -29.58 -33.43
CA GLY A 254 39.34 -29.21 -32.50
C GLY A 254 39.54 -27.82 -31.87
N ARG A 255 38.53 -26.94 -32.03
CA ARG A 255 38.36 -25.65 -31.33
C ARG A 255 38.30 -25.88 -29.79
N PRO A 256 38.60 -24.89 -28.92
CA PRO A 256 38.41 -25.07 -27.48
C PRO A 256 36.95 -25.46 -27.17
N ASP A 257 36.76 -26.57 -26.46
CA ASP A 257 35.44 -27.01 -26.01
C ASP A 257 34.78 -25.86 -25.23
N SER A 258 33.60 -25.47 -25.68
CA SER A 258 32.75 -24.51 -24.99
C SER A 258 32.26 -25.11 -23.67
N PRO A 259 31.95 -24.30 -22.63
CA PRO A 259 31.63 -24.80 -21.30
C PRO A 259 30.51 -25.85 -21.32
N ALA A 260 30.69 -26.88 -20.51
CA ALA A 260 29.80 -28.03 -20.46
C ALA A 260 28.34 -27.63 -20.15
N SER A 261 27.41 -28.38 -20.72
CA SER A 261 25.98 -28.07 -20.80
C SER A 261 25.32 -27.59 -19.51
N LEU A 262 24.46 -26.58 -19.66
CA LEU A 262 23.75 -25.79 -18.64
C LEU A 262 22.74 -26.58 -17.76
N GLU A 263 22.74 -27.91 -17.78
CA GLU A 263 21.66 -28.75 -17.20
C GLU A 263 22.09 -29.69 -16.07
N THR A 264 23.30 -29.55 -15.52
CA THR A 264 23.74 -30.36 -14.36
C THR A 264 23.15 -29.92 -13.00
N TYR A 265 22.10 -29.09 -12.99
CA TYR A 265 21.43 -28.60 -11.78
C TYR A 265 20.00 -29.13 -11.58
N GLU A 266 19.57 -30.14 -12.34
CA GLU A 266 18.40 -30.91 -11.92
C GLU A 266 18.72 -31.73 -10.67
N VAL A 267 17.87 -31.57 -9.66
CA VAL A 267 17.98 -32.24 -8.36
C VAL A 267 17.90 -33.75 -8.55
N GLY A 268 19.02 -34.44 -8.28
CA GLY A 268 19.08 -35.90 -8.31
C GLY A 268 18.12 -36.55 -7.30
N ARG A 269 16.87 -36.79 -7.72
CA ARG A 269 15.96 -37.71 -7.05
C ARG A 269 16.39 -39.13 -7.35
N ALA A 270 17.09 -39.74 -6.41
CA ALA A 270 17.35 -41.17 -6.44
C ALA A 270 16.05 -41.96 -6.25
N ASN A 271 15.47 -42.46 -7.35
CA ASN A 271 14.97 -43.83 -7.52
C ASN A 271 14.02 -43.98 -8.73
N GLY A 272 14.49 -44.69 -9.76
CA GLY A 272 13.77 -45.80 -10.41
C GLY A 272 12.57 -45.53 -11.33
N ILE A 273 12.47 -46.42 -12.33
CA ILE A 273 11.27 -46.74 -13.15
C ILE A 273 11.03 -45.79 -14.34
N ASP A 274 11.75 -46.09 -15.41
CA ASP A 274 11.19 -46.50 -16.72
C ASP A 274 9.64 -46.53 -16.81
N ASP A 275 9.05 -45.52 -17.45
CA ASP A 275 8.02 -45.74 -18.47
C ASP A 275 8.02 -44.53 -19.44
N GLY A 276 7.66 -44.77 -20.71
CA GLY A 276 7.95 -43.82 -21.79
C GLY A 276 6.82 -42.84 -22.11
N GLU A 277 7.16 -41.56 -22.27
CA GLU A 277 6.42 -40.63 -23.13
C GLU A 277 7.36 -39.53 -23.67
N ASP A 278 6.98 -38.92 -24.81
CA ASP A 278 7.82 -38.05 -25.65
C ASP A 278 8.57 -36.94 -24.88
N THR A 279 9.86 -37.17 -24.63
CA THR A 279 10.80 -36.09 -24.29
C THR A 279 11.24 -35.41 -25.58
N PHE A 280 10.87 -34.14 -25.71
CA PHE A 280 11.19 -33.28 -26.85
C PHE A 280 12.71 -33.18 -27.07
N ASP A 281 13.22 -33.71 -28.18
CA ASP A 281 14.67 -33.71 -28.47
C ASP A 281 15.12 -32.37 -29.07
N ASP A 282 15.53 -31.43 -28.22
CA ASP A 282 16.06 -30.12 -28.61
C ASP A 282 17.34 -30.20 -29.46
N ARG A 283 17.97 -31.37 -29.61
CA ARG A 283 19.07 -31.58 -30.56
C ARG A 283 18.60 -31.55 -32.01
N SER A 284 17.30 -31.66 -32.25
CA SER A 284 16.71 -31.57 -33.59
C SER A 284 16.83 -30.17 -34.23
N PHE A 285 17.03 -29.11 -33.44
CA PHE A 285 17.23 -27.74 -33.94
C PHE A 285 18.62 -27.48 -34.55
N TYR A 286 19.63 -28.30 -34.22
CA TYR A 286 21.00 -28.18 -34.75
C TYR A 286 21.48 -29.47 -35.43
N ARG A 287 20.77 -29.88 -36.48
CA ARG A 287 21.33 -30.86 -37.43
C ARG A 287 22.57 -30.28 -38.11
N THR A 288 23.65 -31.07 -38.13
CA THR A 288 24.89 -30.72 -38.83
C THR A 288 24.69 -30.63 -40.35
N PRO A 289 25.52 -29.85 -41.08
CA PRO A 289 25.31 -29.55 -42.50
C PRO A 289 25.49 -30.73 -43.48
N GLU A 290 25.84 -31.93 -43.01
CA GLU A 290 26.00 -33.14 -43.84
C GLU A 290 24.67 -33.65 -44.44
N ASN A 291 23.52 -33.21 -43.93
CA ASN A 291 22.22 -33.68 -44.42
C ASN A 291 21.71 -32.91 -45.66
N LEU A 292 22.47 -31.94 -46.17
CA LEU A 292 22.12 -31.14 -47.35
C LEU A 292 22.32 -31.93 -48.66
N ASP A 293 23.24 -32.90 -48.69
CA ASP A 293 23.41 -33.84 -49.81
C ASP A 293 22.17 -34.73 -50.00
N SER A 294 21.53 -35.14 -48.90
CA SER A 294 20.24 -35.88 -48.94
C SER A 294 19.11 -35.02 -49.49
N LEU A 295 19.12 -33.70 -49.23
CA LEU A 295 18.15 -32.75 -49.79
C LEU A 295 18.40 -32.54 -51.29
N MET A 296 19.67 -32.43 -51.72
CA MET A 296 20.02 -32.34 -53.14
C MET A 296 19.66 -33.61 -53.90
N THR A 297 19.91 -34.81 -53.35
CA THR A 297 19.46 -36.05 -53.99
C THR A 297 17.93 -36.17 -54.03
N ALA A 298 17.21 -35.66 -53.02
CA ALA A 298 15.75 -35.65 -53.03
C ALA A 298 15.17 -34.69 -54.09
N LEU A 299 15.73 -33.48 -54.25
CA LEU A 299 15.34 -32.56 -55.32
C LEU A 299 15.65 -33.14 -56.71
N GLN A 300 16.81 -33.79 -56.86
CA GLN A 300 17.26 -34.35 -58.13
C GLN A 300 16.43 -35.57 -58.58
N ASN A 301 15.82 -36.29 -57.64
CA ASN A 301 15.01 -37.48 -57.90
C ASN A 301 13.48 -37.23 -57.93
N GLY A 302 13.01 -35.99 -57.73
CA GLY A 302 11.62 -35.60 -58.04
C GLY A 302 10.52 -36.20 -57.16
N THR A 303 10.86 -36.89 -56.05
CA THR A 303 9.89 -37.47 -55.11
C THR A 303 10.03 -36.81 -53.74
N HIS A 304 9.15 -35.85 -53.45
CA HIS A 304 8.99 -35.29 -52.10
C HIS A 304 8.56 -36.38 -51.12
N HIS A 305 9.42 -36.70 -50.16
CA HIS A 305 8.97 -37.33 -48.91
C HIS A 305 8.21 -36.28 -48.09
N ARG A 306 6.88 -36.21 -48.28
CA ARG A 306 5.98 -35.44 -47.41
C ARG A 306 6.20 -35.94 -45.98
N SER A 307 6.54 -35.04 -45.06
CA SER A 307 6.84 -35.44 -43.69
C SER A 307 5.54 -35.79 -42.97
N GLN A 308 5.54 -36.91 -42.24
CA GLN A 308 4.38 -37.38 -41.47
C GLN A 308 3.90 -36.36 -40.42
N SER A 309 4.73 -35.36 -40.07
CA SER A 309 4.38 -34.23 -39.22
C SER A 309 3.37 -33.28 -39.86
N VAL A 310 3.54 -32.92 -41.14
CA VAL A 310 2.61 -32.03 -41.87
C VAL A 310 1.30 -32.77 -42.12
N ASP A 311 1.36 -34.04 -42.52
CA ASP A 311 0.16 -34.89 -42.63
C ASP A 311 -0.64 -34.96 -41.31
N ARG A 312 0.04 -35.03 -40.16
CA ARG A 312 -0.61 -35.01 -38.84
C ARG A 312 -1.25 -33.66 -38.49
N GLN A 313 -0.60 -32.55 -38.84
CA GLN A 313 -1.13 -31.20 -38.59
C GLN A 313 -2.33 -30.90 -39.49
N ASP A 314 -2.26 -31.23 -40.77
CA ASP A 314 -3.38 -31.13 -41.72
C ASP A 314 -4.58 -31.97 -41.25
N GLN A 315 -4.32 -33.20 -40.76
CA GLN A 315 -5.37 -34.06 -40.17
C GLN A 315 -5.96 -33.46 -38.89
N ALA A 316 -5.13 -32.92 -37.98
CA ALA A 316 -5.60 -32.29 -36.75
C ALA A 316 -6.51 -31.09 -37.04
N LEU A 317 -6.09 -30.18 -37.93
CA LEU A 317 -6.90 -29.04 -38.38
C LEU A 317 -8.21 -29.51 -39.05
N THR A 318 -8.16 -30.58 -39.84
CA THR A 318 -9.36 -31.16 -40.48
C THR A 318 -10.33 -31.72 -39.44
N THR A 319 -9.83 -32.38 -38.38
CA THR A 319 -10.68 -32.84 -37.27
C THR A 319 -11.23 -31.70 -36.43
N MET A 320 -10.49 -30.59 -36.29
CA MET A 320 -10.94 -29.42 -35.53
C MET A 320 -12.03 -28.65 -36.28
N SER A 321 -11.85 -28.39 -37.59
CA SER A 321 -12.88 -27.76 -38.41
C SER A 321 -14.17 -28.57 -38.44
N ARG A 322 -14.11 -29.90 -38.64
CA ARG A 322 -15.30 -30.77 -38.56
C ARG A 322 -16.00 -30.75 -37.19
N ARG A 323 -15.25 -30.63 -36.09
CA ARG A 323 -15.82 -30.48 -34.75
C ARG A 323 -16.48 -29.12 -34.54
N LEU A 324 -15.90 -28.05 -35.07
CA LEU A 324 -16.49 -26.71 -35.04
C LEU A 324 -17.76 -26.64 -35.90
N GLU A 325 -17.78 -27.33 -37.05
CA GLU A 325 -18.99 -27.49 -37.88
C GLU A 325 -20.11 -28.21 -37.11
N ASP A 326 -19.85 -29.37 -36.51
CA ASP A 326 -20.83 -30.12 -35.68
C ASP A 326 -21.30 -29.31 -34.45
N LEU A 327 -20.40 -28.60 -33.76
CA LEU A 327 -20.78 -27.73 -32.64
C LEU A 327 -21.64 -26.55 -33.08
N ASN A 328 -21.34 -25.93 -34.22
CA ASN A 328 -22.14 -24.82 -34.76
C ASN A 328 -23.49 -25.28 -35.30
N GLU A 329 -23.58 -26.48 -35.86
CA GLU A 329 -24.85 -27.08 -36.27
C GLU A 329 -25.73 -27.38 -35.05
N ARG A 330 -25.18 -27.97 -33.98
CA ARG A 330 -25.90 -28.16 -32.70
C ARG A 330 -26.29 -26.86 -32.01
N LEU A 331 -25.43 -25.84 -32.04
CA LEU A 331 -25.72 -24.51 -31.50
C LEU A 331 -26.90 -23.88 -32.25
N ARG A 332 -26.90 -23.98 -33.59
CA ARG A 332 -28.03 -23.57 -34.43
C ARG A 332 -29.29 -24.37 -34.12
N GLU A 333 -29.22 -25.70 -34.00
CA GLU A 333 -30.36 -26.52 -33.60
C GLU A 333 -30.94 -26.07 -32.26
N LEU A 334 -30.10 -25.75 -31.27
CA LEU A 334 -30.53 -25.23 -29.97
C LEU A 334 -31.22 -23.86 -30.11
N ILE A 335 -30.67 -22.93 -30.90
CA ILE A 335 -31.29 -21.62 -31.19
C ILE A 335 -32.66 -21.78 -31.88
N VAL A 336 -32.80 -22.75 -32.78
CA VAL A 336 -34.08 -23.05 -33.44
C VAL A 336 -35.06 -23.73 -32.48
N GLN A 337 -34.60 -24.67 -31.64
CA GLN A 337 -35.44 -25.38 -30.68
C GLN A 337 -35.97 -24.48 -29.55
N THR A 338 -35.18 -23.50 -29.08
CA THR A 338 -35.61 -22.57 -28.02
C THR A 338 -36.69 -21.61 -28.48
N ASN A 339 -36.71 -21.22 -29.76
CA ASN A 339 -37.72 -20.32 -30.32
C ASN A 339 -37.98 -20.59 -31.81
N PRO A 340 -38.73 -21.66 -32.16
CA PRO A 340 -38.90 -22.07 -33.55
C PRO A 340 -39.49 -20.96 -34.41
N GLY A 341 -40.59 -20.33 -33.99
CA GLY A 341 -41.31 -19.33 -34.79
C GLY A 341 -40.54 -18.03 -35.09
N ARG A 342 -39.41 -17.75 -34.40
CA ARG A 342 -38.51 -16.63 -34.74
C ARG A 342 -37.30 -17.09 -35.54
N ASN A 343 -36.81 -18.30 -35.29
CA ASN A 343 -35.47 -18.72 -35.67
C ASN A 343 -35.44 -19.77 -36.80
N GLU A 344 -36.56 -20.15 -37.43
CA GLU A 344 -36.57 -21.07 -38.59
C GLU A 344 -35.56 -20.67 -39.69
N GLY A 345 -35.41 -19.36 -39.91
CA GLY A 345 -34.47 -18.77 -40.87
C GLY A 345 -33.06 -18.48 -40.34
N TYR A 346 -32.66 -18.98 -39.16
CA TYR A 346 -31.33 -18.71 -38.61
C TYR A 346 -30.24 -19.23 -39.55
N ALA A 347 -29.20 -18.42 -39.75
CA ALA A 347 -28.16 -18.63 -40.75
C ALA A 347 -27.51 -20.02 -40.65
N LEU A 348 -27.11 -20.58 -41.78
CA LEU A 348 -26.35 -21.84 -41.81
C LEU A 348 -24.89 -21.60 -41.41
N PRO A 349 -24.25 -22.54 -40.70
CA PRO A 349 -22.84 -22.42 -40.34
C PRO A 349 -21.94 -22.37 -41.59
N PRO A 350 -20.85 -21.59 -41.57
CA PRO A 350 -19.96 -21.46 -42.72
C PRO A 350 -19.19 -22.76 -42.97
N GLN A 351 -19.43 -23.39 -44.14
CA GLN A 351 -18.80 -24.65 -44.52
C GLN A 351 -17.37 -24.46 -45.03
N SER A 352 -16.46 -25.34 -44.59
CA SER A 352 -15.08 -25.44 -45.09
C SER A 352 -15.05 -25.82 -46.58
N SER A 353 -15.07 -24.82 -47.46
CA SER A 353 -15.26 -24.99 -48.92
C SER A 353 -14.00 -25.42 -49.67
N GLY A 354 -13.13 -26.25 -49.07
CA GLY A 354 -11.85 -26.65 -49.63
C GLY A 354 -11.31 -27.96 -49.07
N ALA A 355 -10.51 -28.67 -49.86
CA ALA A 355 -9.89 -29.95 -49.49
C ALA A 355 -8.76 -29.84 -48.44
N SER A 356 -8.45 -28.62 -48.00
CA SER A 356 -7.55 -28.32 -46.87
C SER A 356 -8.22 -27.24 -46.01
N PRO A 357 -8.29 -27.38 -44.68
CA PRO A 357 -8.81 -26.37 -43.78
C PRO A 357 -7.83 -25.19 -43.69
N ASP A 358 -8.15 -24.09 -44.35
CA ASP A 358 -7.41 -22.85 -44.21
C ASP A 358 -7.74 -22.16 -42.87
N ALA A 359 -6.79 -21.44 -42.28
CA ALA A 359 -6.97 -20.78 -40.98
C ALA A 359 -8.17 -19.81 -41.01
N SER A 360 -8.38 -19.13 -42.15
CA SER A 360 -9.51 -18.23 -42.37
C SER A 360 -10.89 -18.91 -42.36
N SER A 361 -10.95 -20.23 -42.55
CA SER A 361 -12.20 -21.01 -42.46
C SER A 361 -12.55 -21.36 -41.01
N ILE A 362 -11.54 -21.66 -40.19
CA ILE A 362 -11.69 -21.92 -38.75
C ILE A 362 -12.08 -20.63 -38.02
N GLU A 363 -11.46 -19.49 -38.38
CA GLU A 363 -11.80 -18.17 -37.83
C GLU A 363 -13.28 -17.82 -38.05
N ARG A 364 -13.80 -17.98 -39.27
CA ARG A 364 -15.23 -17.79 -39.57
C ARG A 364 -16.15 -18.76 -38.82
N GLN A 365 -15.69 -19.98 -38.54
CA GLN A 365 -16.43 -20.95 -37.74
C GLN A 365 -16.46 -20.55 -36.25
N LEU A 366 -15.40 -19.94 -35.73
CA LEU A 366 -15.37 -19.38 -34.38
C LEU A 366 -16.24 -18.11 -34.27
N ASP A 367 -16.19 -17.20 -35.26
CA ASP A 367 -17.06 -16.01 -35.30
C ASP A 367 -18.56 -16.38 -35.28
N PHE A 368 -18.95 -17.42 -36.03
CA PHE A 368 -20.32 -17.94 -36.04
C PHE A 368 -20.70 -18.54 -34.68
N LEU A 369 -19.78 -19.24 -34.02
CA LEU A 369 -19.98 -19.79 -32.67
C LEU A 369 -20.19 -18.67 -31.64
N ASP A 370 -19.37 -17.63 -31.69
CA ASP A 370 -19.44 -16.46 -30.80
C ASP A 370 -20.75 -15.69 -31.00
N GLN A 371 -21.18 -15.50 -32.26
CA GLN A 371 -22.46 -14.87 -32.58
C GLN A 371 -23.65 -15.73 -32.09
N GLY A 372 -23.62 -17.05 -32.30
CA GLY A 372 -24.66 -17.96 -31.81
C GLY A 372 -24.71 -18.04 -30.28
N LEU A 373 -23.57 -17.95 -29.57
CA LEU A 373 -23.55 -17.86 -28.10
C LEU A 373 -24.16 -16.53 -27.59
N ARG A 374 -23.98 -15.42 -28.32
CA ARG A 374 -24.66 -14.15 -28.00
C ARG A 374 -26.16 -14.24 -28.24
N ASP A 375 -26.57 -14.84 -29.35
CA ASP A 375 -27.98 -14.99 -29.71
C ASP A 375 -28.73 -15.97 -28.80
N THR A 376 -28.13 -17.10 -28.41
CA THR A 376 -28.70 -17.99 -27.37
C THR A 376 -28.91 -17.27 -26.05
N ASN A 377 -27.94 -16.47 -25.60
CA ASN A 377 -28.05 -15.71 -24.35
C ASN A 377 -29.13 -14.61 -24.44
N ALA A 378 -29.26 -13.95 -25.61
CA ALA A 378 -30.33 -13.01 -25.87
C ALA A 378 -31.71 -13.68 -25.85
N GLU A 379 -31.88 -14.82 -26.55
CA GLU A 379 -33.12 -15.61 -26.53
C GLU A 379 -33.46 -16.10 -25.12
N LEU A 380 -32.50 -16.65 -24.36
CA LEU A 380 -32.69 -17.03 -22.95
C LEU A 380 -33.15 -15.85 -22.07
N SER A 381 -32.61 -14.66 -22.31
CA SER A 381 -33.05 -13.43 -21.64
C SER A 381 -34.50 -13.07 -22.01
N THR A 382 -34.89 -13.19 -23.29
CA THR A 382 -36.29 -12.97 -23.71
C THR A 382 -37.26 -14.04 -23.21
N ILE A 383 -36.84 -15.29 -23.10
CA ILE A 383 -37.63 -16.38 -22.51
C ILE A 383 -37.80 -16.12 -21.01
N ARG A 384 -36.74 -15.71 -20.31
CA ARG A 384 -36.80 -15.36 -18.88
C ARG A 384 -37.69 -14.13 -18.63
N SER A 385 -37.64 -13.11 -19.49
CA SER A 385 -38.49 -11.91 -19.36
C SER A 385 -39.95 -12.22 -19.69
N LYS A 386 -40.23 -13.01 -20.74
CA LYS A 386 -41.58 -13.50 -21.08
C LYS A 386 -42.16 -14.38 -19.97
N THR A 387 -41.34 -15.26 -19.39
CA THR A 387 -41.72 -16.08 -18.23
C THR A 387 -42.05 -15.16 -17.05
N ARG A 388 -41.16 -14.24 -16.67
CA ARG A 388 -41.41 -13.26 -15.60
C ARG A 388 -42.66 -12.40 -15.84
N HIS A 389 -42.95 -12.04 -17.10
CA HIS A 389 -44.16 -11.30 -17.45
C HIS A 389 -45.42 -12.17 -17.25
N SER A 390 -45.44 -13.41 -17.75
CA SER A 390 -46.55 -14.35 -17.51
C SER A 390 -46.74 -14.65 -16.01
N LEU A 391 -45.65 -14.73 -15.24
CA LEU A 391 -45.71 -14.88 -13.79
C LEU A 391 -46.30 -13.62 -13.12
N SER A 392 -45.95 -12.42 -13.59
CA SER A 392 -46.52 -11.15 -13.13
C SER A 392 -48.02 -11.02 -13.48
N GLU A 393 -48.46 -11.53 -14.64
CA GLU A 393 -49.88 -11.58 -15.01
C GLU A 393 -50.67 -12.53 -14.10
N VAL A 394 -50.09 -13.69 -13.77
CA VAL A 394 -50.68 -14.64 -12.81
C VAL A 394 -50.73 -14.05 -11.40
N GLU A 395 -49.67 -13.37 -10.96
CA GLU A 395 -49.60 -12.71 -9.65
C GLU A 395 -50.68 -11.63 -9.51
N GLY A 396 -50.89 -10.78 -10.54
CA GLY A 396 -51.97 -9.79 -10.56
C GLY A 396 -53.37 -10.40 -10.61
N ARG A 397 -53.55 -11.60 -11.19
CA ARG A 397 -54.81 -12.34 -11.10
C ARG A 397 -55.07 -12.90 -9.70
N LEU A 398 -54.03 -13.44 -9.05
CA LEU A 398 -54.11 -13.94 -7.68
C LEU A 398 -54.40 -12.80 -6.70
N GLU A 399 -53.73 -11.65 -6.85
CA GLU A 399 -54.04 -10.44 -6.07
C GLU A 399 -55.52 -10.02 -6.24
N GLY A 400 -56.05 -10.10 -7.47
CA GLY A 400 -57.46 -9.85 -7.75
C GLY A 400 -58.43 -10.81 -7.04
N ILE A 401 -58.06 -12.08 -6.92
CA ILE A 401 -58.83 -13.10 -6.17
C ILE A 401 -58.71 -12.86 -4.66
N ASN A 402 -57.49 -12.62 -4.16
CA ASN A 402 -57.21 -12.38 -2.75
C ASN A 402 -57.89 -11.10 -2.23
N ASN A 403 -57.97 -10.05 -3.05
CA ASN A 403 -58.78 -8.85 -2.74
C ASN A 403 -60.29 -9.17 -2.66
N GLN A 404 -60.80 -10.10 -3.47
CA GLN A 404 -62.20 -10.55 -3.36
C GLN A 404 -62.42 -11.38 -2.10
N LEU A 405 -61.51 -12.31 -1.77
CA LEU A 405 -61.58 -13.13 -0.56
C LEU A 405 -61.49 -12.26 0.71
N TYR A 406 -60.55 -11.32 0.77
CA TYR A 406 -60.47 -10.29 1.81
C TYR A 406 -61.78 -9.49 1.91
N GLY A 407 -62.38 -9.14 0.77
CA GLY A 407 -63.69 -8.49 0.71
C GLY A 407 -64.88 -9.34 1.18
N VAL A 408 -64.80 -10.68 1.11
CA VAL A 408 -65.81 -11.60 1.66
C VAL A 408 -65.60 -11.78 3.16
N LEU A 409 -64.38 -12.09 3.59
CA LEU A 409 -63.99 -12.27 4.99
C LEU A 409 -64.30 -11.03 5.85
N SER A 410 -63.99 -9.84 5.34
CA SER A 410 -64.30 -8.57 6.01
C SER A 410 -65.80 -8.24 6.07
N ARG A 411 -66.64 -8.87 5.23
CA ARG A 411 -68.11 -8.74 5.26
C ARG A 411 -68.78 -9.80 6.12
N SER A 412 -68.21 -11.00 6.20
CA SER A 412 -68.78 -12.12 6.97
C SER A 412 -68.55 -11.98 8.48
N ARG A 413 -67.59 -11.16 8.91
CA ARG A 413 -67.25 -10.94 10.31
C ARG A 413 -68.08 -9.79 10.91
N THR A 414 -69.08 -10.13 11.72
CA THR A 414 -69.99 -9.16 12.35
C THR A 414 -69.62 -8.76 13.78
N ASP A 415 -68.71 -9.50 14.43
CA ASP A 415 -68.32 -9.27 15.82
C ASP A 415 -67.02 -8.47 15.96
N SER A 416 -66.96 -7.60 16.97
CA SER A 416 -65.91 -6.58 17.17
C SER A 416 -64.59 -7.09 17.76
N ASP A 417 -64.53 -8.34 18.22
CA ASP A 417 -63.55 -8.78 19.23
C ASP A 417 -62.51 -9.79 18.70
N ALA A 418 -62.17 -9.76 17.40
CA ALA A 418 -61.22 -10.71 16.82
C ALA A 418 -60.25 -10.06 15.81
N GLU A 419 -58.99 -10.54 15.80
CA GLU A 419 -57.82 -9.83 15.23
C GLU A 419 -58.00 -9.34 13.78
N PRO A 420 -57.49 -8.14 13.43
CA PRO A 420 -57.65 -7.58 12.09
C PRO A 420 -57.04 -8.49 11.02
N ILE A 421 -57.86 -8.89 10.05
CA ILE A 421 -57.42 -9.68 8.90
C ILE A 421 -56.38 -8.86 8.13
N GLN A 422 -55.23 -9.47 7.84
CA GLN A 422 -54.16 -8.78 7.12
C GLN A 422 -54.58 -8.52 5.66
N PRO A 423 -54.22 -7.37 5.07
CA PRO A 423 -54.48 -7.12 3.65
C PRO A 423 -53.64 -8.08 2.77
N PRO A 424 -54.07 -8.38 1.54
CA PRO A 424 -53.31 -9.23 0.63
C PRO A 424 -51.94 -8.60 0.29
N PRO A 425 -50.91 -9.43 0.04
CA PRO A 425 -49.57 -8.93 -0.25
C PRO A 425 -49.50 -8.19 -1.61
N PRO A 426 -48.59 -7.21 -1.78
CA PRO A 426 -48.47 -6.42 -3.01
C PRO A 426 -47.69 -7.17 -4.12
N ILE A 427 -48.03 -6.90 -5.39
CA ILE A 427 -47.31 -7.47 -6.55
C ILE A 427 -45.83 -7.10 -6.50
N THR A 428 -44.97 -8.12 -6.42
CA THR A 428 -43.50 -8.00 -6.39
C THR A 428 -42.84 -8.62 -7.65
N GLY A 429 -43.62 -9.30 -8.50
CA GLY A 429 -43.15 -9.89 -9.77
C GLY A 429 -42.35 -11.17 -9.53
N GLY A 430 -42.81 -11.95 -8.56
CA GLY A 430 -42.18 -13.12 -7.94
C GLY A 430 -42.84 -13.59 -6.63
N GLY A 431 -43.77 -12.82 -6.05
CA GLY A 431 -44.44 -13.13 -4.77
C GLY A 431 -45.63 -14.10 -4.89
N GLN A 432 -45.66 -14.94 -5.92
CA GLN A 432 -46.79 -15.84 -6.19
C GLN A 432 -47.04 -16.83 -5.05
N ALA A 433 -45.97 -17.37 -4.45
CA ALA A 433 -46.07 -18.27 -3.31
C ALA A 433 -46.76 -17.57 -2.12
N ASP A 434 -46.45 -16.30 -1.88
CA ASP A 434 -47.07 -15.51 -0.81
C ASP A 434 -48.55 -15.21 -1.11
N GLN A 435 -48.91 -14.98 -2.38
CA GLN A 435 -50.30 -14.89 -2.81
C GLN A 435 -51.06 -16.21 -2.64
N PHE A 436 -50.43 -17.36 -2.91
CA PHE A 436 -51.03 -18.68 -2.69
C PHE A 436 -51.18 -18.99 -1.19
N ASN A 437 -50.17 -18.74 -0.37
CA ASN A 437 -50.23 -18.90 1.08
C ASN A 437 -51.35 -18.04 1.68
N TYR A 438 -51.44 -16.76 1.30
CA TYR A 438 -52.52 -15.88 1.72
C TYR A 438 -53.90 -16.40 1.27
N MET A 439 -53.99 -16.96 0.05
CA MET A 439 -55.23 -17.57 -0.43
C MET A 439 -55.60 -18.80 0.41
N GLU A 440 -54.66 -19.70 0.71
CA GLU A 440 -54.86 -20.89 1.55
C GLU A 440 -55.28 -20.49 2.98
N ASP A 441 -54.59 -19.54 3.60
CA ASP A 441 -54.98 -18.99 4.90
C ASP A 441 -56.38 -18.36 4.85
N SER A 442 -56.71 -17.60 3.80
CA SER A 442 -58.03 -16.98 3.66
C SER A 442 -59.15 -18.02 3.44
N LEU A 443 -58.86 -19.12 2.75
CA LEU A 443 -59.78 -20.24 2.57
C LEU A 443 -59.97 -21.03 3.86
N TYR A 444 -58.91 -21.27 4.63
CA TYR A 444 -58.99 -21.90 5.96
C TYR A 444 -59.80 -21.05 6.94
N ASN A 445 -59.62 -19.71 6.92
CA ASN A 445 -60.46 -18.80 7.70
C ASN A 445 -61.93 -18.83 7.24
N LEU A 446 -62.21 -18.95 5.93
CA LEU A 446 -63.58 -19.11 5.42
C LEU A 446 -64.19 -20.47 5.82
N GLU A 447 -63.40 -21.55 5.81
CA GLU A 447 -63.81 -22.87 6.28
C GLU A 447 -64.17 -22.84 7.78
N GLN A 448 -63.33 -22.21 8.60
CA GLN A 448 -63.63 -22.01 10.03
C GLN A 448 -64.89 -21.14 10.27
N ILE A 449 -65.11 -20.11 9.46
CA ILE A 449 -66.35 -19.31 9.51
C ILE A 449 -67.56 -20.12 9.05
N GLN A 450 -67.40 -20.98 8.04
CA GLN A 450 -68.45 -21.87 7.56
C GLN A 450 -68.81 -22.93 8.62
N ASP A 451 -67.82 -23.53 9.28
CA ASP A 451 -68.03 -24.50 10.35
C ASP A 451 -68.67 -23.86 11.58
N THR A 452 -68.24 -22.67 11.98
CA THR A 452 -68.90 -21.95 13.09
C THR A 452 -70.33 -21.50 12.73
N LEU A 453 -70.61 -21.14 11.47
CA LEU A 453 -71.97 -20.89 10.99
C LEU A 453 -72.81 -22.17 10.95
N ASN A 454 -72.23 -23.31 10.55
CA ASN A 454 -72.89 -24.61 10.58
C ASN A 454 -73.18 -25.05 12.03
N ASP A 455 -72.24 -24.89 12.95
CA ASP A 455 -72.44 -25.13 14.38
C ASP A 455 -73.52 -24.22 14.97
N GLN A 456 -73.55 -22.94 14.59
CA GLN A 456 -74.65 -22.04 14.97
C GLN A 456 -75.99 -22.50 14.37
N LEU A 457 -75.99 -22.99 13.13
CA LEU A 457 -77.19 -23.48 12.45
C LEU A 457 -77.69 -24.79 13.07
N ASP A 458 -76.81 -25.71 13.45
CA ASP A 458 -77.13 -26.94 14.19
C ASP A 458 -77.43 -26.68 15.68
N GLN A 459 -76.90 -25.62 16.28
CA GLN A 459 -77.37 -25.11 17.58
C GLN A 459 -78.78 -24.53 17.48
N LEU A 460 -79.10 -23.76 16.43
CA LEU A 460 -80.47 -23.31 16.17
C LEU A 460 -81.41 -24.48 15.86
N ARG A 461 -80.91 -25.51 15.16
CA ARG A 461 -81.67 -26.71 14.80
C ARG A 461 -81.89 -27.65 15.99
N SER A 462 -80.92 -27.81 16.88
CA SER A 462 -81.07 -28.55 18.15
C SER A 462 -81.92 -27.77 19.16
N ARG A 463 -81.79 -26.43 19.23
CA ARG A 463 -82.71 -25.56 19.99
C ARG A 463 -84.13 -25.55 19.41
N SER A 464 -84.31 -25.86 18.13
CA SER A 464 -85.62 -26.13 17.52
C SER A 464 -86.18 -27.53 17.85
N MET A 465 -85.42 -28.36 18.56
CA MET A 465 -85.82 -29.66 19.10
C MET A 465 -86.00 -29.66 20.63
N ASP A 466 -86.07 -28.48 21.27
CA ASP A 466 -86.48 -28.36 22.67
C ASP A 466 -87.99 -28.62 22.81
N ASN A 467 -88.31 -29.83 23.28
CA ASN A 467 -89.64 -30.44 23.31
C ASN A 467 -90.67 -29.79 24.27
N GLU A 468 -90.46 -28.54 24.69
CA GLU A 468 -91.43 -27.76 25.46
C GLU A 468 -92.36 -26.90 24.59
N GLY A 469 -91.87 -26.42 23.44
CA GLY A 469 -92.65 -25.52 22.56
C GLY A 469 -93.86 -26.22 21.94
N ALA A 470 -93.66 -27.45 21.47
CA ALA A 470 -94.71 -28.29 20.90
C ALA A 470 -95.75 -28.70 21.94
N GLU A 471 -95.33 -29.21 23.11
CA GLU A 471 -96.27 -29.56 24.20
C GLU A 471 -97.06 -28.35 24.69
N LYS A 472 -96.44 -27.16 24.82
CA LYS A 472 -97.15 -25.94 25.21
C LYS A 472 -98.13 -25.52 24.13
N ALA A 473 -97.78 -25.62 22.85
CA ALA A 473 -98.70 -25.36 21.73
C ALA A 473 -99.90 -26.32 21.73
N GLU A 474 -99.70 -27.63 21.88
CA GLU A 474 -100.79 -28.61 21.98
C GLU A 474 -101.66 -28.40 23.23
N LYS A 475 -101.07 -28.00 24.37
CA LYS A 475 -101.81 -27.62 25.59
C LYS A 475 -102.61 -26.34 25.40
N TYR A 476 -102.11 -25.36 24.65
CA TYR A 476 -102.88 -24.16 24.29
C TYR A 476 -103.98 -24.49 23.26
N GLU A 477 -103.74 -25.35 22.29
CA GLU A 477 -104.75 -25.76 21.31
C GLU A 477 -105.88 -26.58 21.95
N THR A 478 -105.56 -27.56 22.80
CA THR A 478 -106.57 -28.33 23.55
C THR A 478 -107.35 -27.47 24.54
N THR A 479 -106.72 -26.52 25.24
CA THR A 479 -107.45 -25.59 26.12
C THR A 479 -108.32 -24.60 25.34
N LEU A 480 -107.87 -24.10 24.18
CA LEU A 480 -108.69 -23.24 23.32
C LEU A 480 -109.87 -24.00 22.68
N MET A 481 -109.68 -25.25 22.26
CA MET A 481 -110.77 -26.13 21.82
C MET A 481 -111.76 -26.41 22.95
N GLY A 482 -111.28 -26.70 24.16
CA GLY A 482 -112.14 -26.90 25.34
C GLY A 482 -112.95 -25.65 25.70
N LEU A 483 -112.33 -24.46 25.66
CA LEU A 483 -113.01 -23.19 25.87
C LEU A 483 -114.05 -22.90 24.77
N TRP A 484 -113.75 -23.24 23.51
CA TRP A 484 -114.73 -23.13 22.41
C TRP A 484 -115.94 -24.05 22.62
N GLN A 485 -115.72 -25.30 23.04
CA GLN A 485 -116.81 -26.22 23.40
C GLN A 485 -117.65 -25.72 24.58
N ILE A 486 -117.03 -25.18 25.63
CA ILE A 486 -117.73 -24.57 26.77
C ILE A 486 -118.56 -23.35 26.33
N ILE A 487 -118.02 -22.53 25.43
CA ILE A 487 -118.74 -21.37 24.85
C ILE A 487 -119.94 -21.84 24.01
N GLN A 488 -119.78 -22.87 23.17
CA GLN A 488 -120.89 -23.44 22.39
C GLN A 488 -121.97 -24.06 23.29
N ALA A 489 -121.58 -24.85 24.31
CA ALA A 489 -122.51 -25.46 25.25
C ALA A 489 -123.26 -24.43 26.12
N GLY A 490 -122.56 -23.39 26.60
CA GLY A 490 -123.19 -22.30 27.37
C GLY A 490 -124.09 -21.41 26.53
N GLU A 491 -123.79 -21.23 25.24
CA GLU A 491 -124.70 -20.60 24.28
C GLU A 491 -125.93 -21.46 24.01
N GLU A 492 -125.77 -22.78 23.84
CA GLU A 492 -126.87 -23.71 23.67
C GLU A 492 -127.78 -23.78 24.90
N GLU A 493 -127.24 -23.81 26.12
CA GLU A 493 -127.99 -23.72 27.37
C GLU A 493 -128.73 -22.38 27.47
N ALA A 494 -128.07 -21.26 27.14
CA ALA A 494 -128.71 -19.95 27.11
C ALA A 494 -129.84 -19.89 26.06
N ARG A 495 -129.68 -20.58 24.92
CA ARG A 495 -130.70 -20.71 23.88
C ARG A 495 -131.84 -21.63 24.29
N GLU A 496 -131.57 -22.70 25.02
CA GLU A 496 -132.57 -23.58 25.64
C GLU A 496 -133.38 -22.80 26.68
N LYS A 497 -132.73 -22.04 27.56
CA LYS A 497 -133.38 -21.18 28.55
C LYS A 497 -134.17 -20.03 27.91
N LYS A 498 -133.74 -19.52 26.74
CA LYS A 498 -134.48 -18.55 25.91
C LYS A 498 -135.67 -19.23 25.20
N ARG A 499 -135.54 -20.48 24.73
CA ARG A 499 -136.65 -21.31 24.22
C ARG A 499 -137.66 -21.65 25.30
N GLU A 500 -137.20 -22.02 26.49
CA GLU A 500 -138.03 -22.37 27.65
C GLU A 500 -138.77 -21.14 28.15
N ARG A 501 -138.11 -19.99 28.27
CA ARG A 501 -138.80 -18.70 28.46
C ARG A 501 -139.81 -18.41 27.35
N ARG A 502 -139.46 -18.58 26.07
CA ARG A 502 -140.39 -18.37 24.94
C ARG A 502 -141.55 -19.38 24.92
N ARG A 503 -141.38 -20.57 25.51
CA ARG A 503 -142.42 -21.60 25.71
C ARG A 503 -143.33 -21.27 26.88
N VAL A 504 -142.78 -20.77 27.99
CA VAL A 504 -143.54 -20.30 29.16
C VAL A 504 -144.27 -18.98 28.87
N LEU A 505 -143.71 -18.15 27.98
CA LEU A 505 -144.32 -16.90 27.50
C LEU A 505 -145.26 -17.12 26.30
N ALA A 506 -145.38 -18.35 25.78
CA ALA A 506 -146.36 -18.68 24.74
C ALA A 506 -147.77 -18.95 25.30
N ASP A 507 -147.90 -19.09 26.62
CA ASP A 507 -149.17 -19.14 27.35
C ASP A 507 -149.72 -17.74 27.70
N ASP A 508 -149.02 -16.66 27.29
CA ASP A 508 -149.37 -15.26 27.60
C ASP A 508 -149.64 -14.45 26.31
N PRO A 509 -150.89 -14.05 26.01
CA PRO A 509 -151.27 -13.55 24.69
C PRO A 509 -150.85 -12.10 24.35
N ASP A 510 -150.29 -11.33 25.31
CA ASP A 510 -149.94 -9.90 25.13
C ASP A 510 -148.42 -9.64 25.00
N ALA A 511 -147.60 -10.68 24.72
CA ALA A 511 -146.13 -10.58 24.71
C ALA A 511 -145.47 -10.52 23.31
N SER A 512 -145.99 -9.69 22.39
CA SER A 512 -145.52 -9.64 20.97
C SER A 512 -144.32 -8.72 20.68
N ASP A 513 -144.03 -7.72 21.51
CA ASP A 513 -143.34 -6.49 21.06
C ASP A 513 -141.86 -6.32 21.45
N GLU A 514 -141.12 -7.40 21.78
CA GLU A 514 -139.64 -7.38 21.91
C GLU A 514 -138.93 -8.49 21.10
N LEU A 515 -139.34 -8.66 19.84
CA LEU A 515 -138.66 -9.54 18.88
C LEU A 515 -137.76 -8.73 17.93
N SER A 516 -136.48 -8.56 18.28
CA SER A 516 -135.44 -8.29 17.26
C SER A 516 -135.32 -9.49 16.32
N PRO A 517 -135.51 -9.34 14.99
CA PRO A 517 -135.54 -10.48 14.07
C PRO A 517 -134.18 -11.10 13.71
N ASP A 518 -133.05 -10.44 14.00
CA ASP A 518 -131.72 -10.85 13.52
C ASP A 518 -130.89 -11.60 14.59
N GLU A 519 -131.01 -12.93 14.65
CA GLU A 519 -129.98 -13.84 15.20
C GLU A 519 -129.89 -15.14 14.35
N ASP A 520 -129.77 -15.01 13.02
CA ASP A 520 -129.28 -16.08 12.15
C ASP A 520 -127.75 -16.21 12.28
N TYR A 521 -127.29 -16.66 13.45
CA TYR A 521 -125.89 -17.03 13.64
C TYR A 521 -125.70 -18.54 13.41
N ASN A 522 -124.74 -18.90 12.55
CA ASN A 522 -124.60 -20.25 12.01
C ASN A 522 -124.23 -21.27 13.11
N ALA A 523 -125.04 -22.32 13.26
CA ALA A 523 -124.81 -23.38 14.25
C ALA A 523 -123.56 -24.26 13.99
N ASN A 524 -122.94 -24.12 12.81
CA ASN A 524 -121.88 -25.01 12.30
C ASN A 524 -120.52 -24.30 12.10
N GLU A 525 -120.16 -23.34 12.96
CA GLU A 525 -118.78 -22.82 12.97
C GLU A 525 -117.79 -23.84 13.56
N SER A 526 -116.94 -24.39 12.69
CA SER A 526 -115.77 -25.17 13.10
C SER A 526 -114.72 -24.28 13.78
N PHE A 527 -114.03 -24.81 14.78
CA PHE A 527 -113.00 -24.10 15.55
C PHE A 527 -111.97 -23.42 14.63
N SER A 528 -111.77 -22.11 14.82
CA SER A 528 -110.65 -21.35 14.28
C SER A 528 -110.28 -20.21 15.23
N LEU A 529 -109.00 -19.86 15.31
CA LEU A 529 -108.51 -18.76 16.15
C LEU A 529 -109.24 -17.42 15.88
N PRO A 530 -109.50 -17.01 14.62
CA PRO A 530 -110.29 -15.82 14.34
C PRO A 530 -111.70 -15.89 14.92
N ALA A 531 -112.46 -16.97 14.67
CA ALA A 531 -113.83 -17.13 15.15
C ALA A 531 -113.92 -17.17 16.68
N PHE A 532 -112.97 -17.86 17.34
CA PHE A 532 -112.84 -17.84 18.80
C PHE A 532 -112.65 -16.41 19.32
N SER A 533 -111.74 -15.63 18.72
CA SER A 533 -111.46 -14.26 19.17
C SER A 533 -112.69 -13.33 19.02
N SER A 534 -113.39 -13.40 17.89
CA SER A 534 -114.59 -12.60 17.63
C SER A 534 -115.73 -12.95 18.60
N LYS A 535 -115.92 -14.25 18.89
CA LYS A 535 -116.95 -14.72 19.82
C LYS A 535 -116.68 -14.30 21.27
N VAL A 536 -115.41 -14.34 21.70
CA VAL A 536 -115.00 -13.83 23.02
C VAL A 536 -115.21 -12.32 23.13
N GLN A 537 -114.89 -11.54 22.09
CA GLN A 537 -115.14 -10.09 22.06
C GLN A 537 -116.64 -9.74 22.16
N TRP A 538 -117.51 -10.50 21.48
CA TRP A 538 -118.96 -10.34 21.56
C TRP A 538 -119.54 -10.73 22.93
N LEU A 539 -119.07 -11.83 23.52
CA LEU A 539 -119.47 -12.21 24.88
C LEU A 539 -119.04 -11.17 25.91
N PHE A 540 -117.85 -10.58 25.77
CA PHE A 540 -117.34 -9.55 26.67
C PHE A 540 -118.18 -8.26 26.62
N SER A 541 -118.55 -7.77 25.43
CA SER A 541 -119.41 -6.59 25.30
C SER A 541 -120.81 -6.82 25.89
N ARG A 542 -121.39 -8.01 25.66
CA ARG A 542 -122.66 -8.44 26.26
C ARG A 542 -122.59 -8.56 27.78
N ALA A 543 -121.49 -9.08 28.32
CA ALA A 543 -121.28 -9.22 29.77
C ALA A 543 -121.12 -7.85 30.47
N MET A 544 -120.40 -6.90 29.86
CA MET A 544 -120.32 -5.52 30.36
C MET A 544 -121.71 -4.87 30.45
N GLY A 545 -122.53 -4.98 29.38
CA GLY A 545 -123.89 -4.44 29.38
C GLY A 545 -124.84 -5.06 30.42
N MET A 546 -124.55 -6.27 30.91
CA MET A 546 -125.28 -6.90 32.03
C MET A 546 -124.77 -6.45 33.41
N LYS A 547 -123.45 -6.22 33.53
CA LYS A 547 -122.82 -5.75 34.78
C LYS A 547 -123.34 -4.37 35.20
N ASP A 548 -123.54 -3.46 34.24
CA ASP A 548 -124.09 -2.14 34.51
C ASP A 548 -125.53 -2.22 35.04
N LYS A 549 -126.39 -3.05 34.42
CA LYS A 549 -127.76 -3.30 34.89
C LYS A 549 -127.80 -3.91 36.30
N HIS A 550 -126.86 -4.80 36.63
CA HIS A 550 -126.74 -5.39 37.97
C HIS A 550 -126.32 -4.36 39.03
N SER A 551 -125.46 -3.39 38.68
CA SER A 551 -125.01 -2.34 39.60
C SER A 551 -126.15 -1.43 40.08
N VAL A 552 -127.13 -1.15 39.21
CA VAL A 552 -128.32 -0.36 39.53
C VAL A 552 -129.23 -1.10 40.52
N LEU A 553 -129.48 -2.40 40.29
CA LEU A 553 -130.29 -3.23 41.19
C LEU A 553 -129.64 -3.42 42.58
N LEU A 554 -128.32 -3.59 42.63
CA LEU A 554 -127.57 -3.66 43.90
C LEU A 554 -127.74 -2.40 44.76
N ARG A 555 -127.82 -1.22 44.14
CA ARG A 555 -128.03 0.06 44.84
C ARG A 555 -129.41 0.13 45.50
N GLN A 556 -130.42 -0.42 44.85
CA GLN A 556 -131.81 -0.44 45.34
C GLN A 556 -132.02 -1.47 46.46
N ILE A 557 -131.38 -2.65 46.37
CA ILE A 557 -131.41 -3.70 47.40
C ILE A 557 -130.70 -3.27 48.69
N LYS A 558 -129.69 -2.38 48.60
CA LYS A 558 -128.91 -1.94 49.77
C LYS A 558 -129.74 -1.12 50.77
N GLN A 559 -130.69 -0.29 50.32
CA GLN A 559 -131.53 0.52 51.21
C GLN A 559 -132.57 -0.27 52.02
N GLN A 560 -132.93 -1.49 51.62
CA GLN A 560 -133.86 -2.33 52.39
C GLN A 560 -133.17 -3.23 53.43
N ARG A 561 -131.85 -3.41 53.35
CA ARG A 561 -131.10 -4.32 54.25
C ARG A 561 -130.69 -3.69 55.58
N GLU A 562 -130.72 -2.36 55.69
CA GLU A 562 -130.43 -1.63 56.93
C GLU A 562 -131.56 -1.72 57.98
N LEU A 563 -132.77 -2.11 57.56
CA LEU A 563 -133.96 -2.20 58.43
C LEU A 563 -134.15 -3.55 59.14
N ASN A 564 -133.30 -4.55 58.91
CA ASN A 564 -133.53 -5.93 59.39
C ASN A 564 -132.35 -6.51 60.23
N ASN A 565 -131.79 -5.68 61.12
CA ASN A 565 -130.82 -6.05 62.16
C ASN A 565 -131.41 -6.95 63.27
N LYS A 566 -132.13 -8.02 62.91
CA LYS A 566 -132.73 -9.00 63.85
C LYS A 566 -132.26 -10.44 63.63
N SER A 567 -131.19 -10.64 62.86
CA SER A 567 -130.67 -11.96 62.46
C SER A 567 -129.20 -12.19 62.88
N ASP A 568 -128.79 -11.70 64.05
CA ASP A 568 -127.42 -11.91 64.56
C ASP A 568 -127.21 -13.31 65.17
N ALA A 569 -128.27 -13.99 65.63
CA ALA A 569 -128.16 -15.30 66.28
C ALA A 569 -127.64 -16.44 65.35
N GLN A 570 -127.77 -16.30 64.02
CA GLN A 570 -127.23 -17.27 63.06
C GLN A 570 -125.84 -16.91 62.52
N LYS A 571 -125.32 -15.71 62.83
CA LYS A 571 -123.97 -15.29 62.42
C LYS A 571 -122.88 -15.87 63.32
N GLU A 572 -123.20 -16.12 64.59
CA GLU A 572 -122.24 -16.62 65.59
C GLU A 572 -121.73 -18.04 65.28
N GLU A 573 -122.60 -18.96 64.83
CA GLU A 573 -122.19 -20.30 64.39
C GLU A 573 -121.37 -20.27 63.10
N GLN A 574 -121.67 -19.34 62.19
CA GLN A 574 -120.84 -19.12 61.00
C GLN A 574 -119.48 -18.53 61.39
N PHE A 575 -119.42 -17.66 62.40
CA PHE A 575 -118.17 -17.12 62.94
C PHE A 575 -117.26 -18.20 63.49
N GLN A 576 -117.78 -19.22 64.17
CA GLN A 576 -116.96 -20.33 64.70
C GLN A 576 -116.32 -21.15 63.58
N ARG A 577 -117.09 -21.52 62.53
CA ARG A 577 -116.54 -22.21 61.35
C ARG A 577 -115.54 -21.34 60.57
N LEU A 578 -115.81 -20.03 60.48
CA LEU A 578 -114.89 -19.08 59.87
C LEU A 578 -113.59 -18.97 60.69
N ASN A 579 -113.67 -19.03 62.01
CA ASN A 579 -112.51 -18.96 62.90
C ASN A 579 -111.63 -20.22 62.81
N GLU A 580 -112.25 -21.39 62.61
CA GLU A 580 -111.56 -22.66 62.37
C GLU A 580 -110.87 -22.67 61.00
N GLN A 581 -111.52 -22.14 59.95
CA GLN A 581 -110.90 -21.86 58.65
C GLN A 581 -109.81 -20.80 58.71
N ILE A 582 -109.95 -19.77 59.56
CA ILE A 582 -108.89 -18.79 59.85
C ILE A 582 -107.71 -19.47 60.56
N PHE A 583 -107.93 -20.49 61.37
CA PHE A 583 -106.85 -21.24 62.02
C PHE A 583 -106.09 -22.12 61.00
N SER A 584 -106.79 -22.86 60.13
CA SER A 584 -106.15 -23.63 59.05
C SER A 584 -105.41 -22.72 58.06
N ALA A 585 -106.03 -21.62 57.64
CA ALA A 585 -105.40 -20.61 56.80
C ALA A 585 -104.22 -19.90 57.49
N ARG A 586 -104.20 -19.80 58.83
CA ARG A 586 -103.03 -19.32 59.59
C ARG A 586 -101.90 -20.34 59.65
N SER A 587 -102.19 -21.63 59.75
CA SER A 587 -101.14 -22.67 59.65
C SER A 587 -100.58 -22.81 58.23
N GLU A 588 -101.42 -22.73 57.20
CA GLU A 588 -100.98 -22.69 55.80
C GLU A 588 -100.19 -21.41 55.52
N LYS A 589 -100.70 -20.25 55.95
CA LYS A 589 -99.97 -18.98 55.87
C LYS A 589 -98.60 -19.09 56.56
N LYS A 590 -98.51 -19.70 57.74
CA LYS A 590 -97.23 -19.90 58.42
C LYS A 590 -96.30 -20.80 57.61
N SER A 591 -96.80 -21.91 57.05
CA SER A 591 -95.99 -22.78 56.17
C SER A 591 -95.49 -22.01 54.94
N MET A 592 -96.32 -21.16 54.34
CA MET A 592 -95.95 -20.29 53.23
C MET A 592 -94.98 -19.17 53.65
N GLU A 593 -95.06 -18.66 54.87
CA GLU A 593 -94.07 -17.72 55.45
C GLU A 593 -92.74 -18.43 55.70
N ASP A 594 -92.74 -19.65 56.27
CA ASP A 594 -91.57 -20.49 56.47
C ASP A 594 -90.94 -20.96 55.13
N GLU A 595 -91.72 -21.06 54.05
CA GLU A 595 -91.23 -21.32 52.67
C GLU A 595 -90.71 -20.05 51.99
N LEU A 596 -91.38 -18.91 52.19
CA LEU A 596 -90.93 -17.60 51.72
C LEU A 596 -89.60 -17.21 52.37
N GLU A 597 -89.45 -17.44 53.68
CA GLU A 597 -88.20 -17.19 54.41
C GLU A 597 -87.07 -18.06 53.87
N ARG A 598 -87.32 -19.36 53.64
CA ARG A 598 -86.34 -20.25 52.96
C ARG A 598 -86.02 -19.80 51.53
N ALA A 599 -86.99 -19.32 50.76
CA ALA A 599 -86.75 -18.79 49.42
C ALA A 599 -85.97 -17.46 49.44
N MET A 600 -86.23 -16.60 50.42
CA MET A 600 -85.47 -15.37 50.66
C MET A 600 -84.03 -15.67 51.12
N ASP A 601 -83.82 -16.67 51.96
CA ASP A 601 -82.47 -17.12 52.37
C ASP A 601 -81.70 -17.74 51.19
N LEU A 602 -82.36 -18.51 50.31
CA LEU A 602 -81.73 -19.04 49.09
C LEU A 602 -81.39 -17.93 48.09
N LEU A 603 -82.28 -16.95 47.90
CA LEU A 603 -81.99 -15.77 47.07
C LEU A 603 -80.84 -14.96 47.66
N ARG A 604 -80.86 -14.73 48.98
CA ARG A 604 -79.79 -14.04 49.69
C ARG A 604 -78.46 -14.77 49.59
N GLN A 605 -78.43 -16.10 49.70
CA GLN A 605 -77.23 -16.90 49.47
C GLN A 605 -76.77 -16.82 48.01
N SER A 606 -77.68 -16.81 47.04
CA SER A 606 -77.33 -16.61 45.62
C SER A 606 -76.79 -15.20 45.35
N ASP A 607 -77.29 -14.18 46.03
CA ASP A 607 -76.83 -12.80 45.89
C ASP A 607 -75.51 -12.55 46.66
N GLU A 608 -75.32 -13.16 47.82
CA GLU A 608 -74.04 -13.20 48.54
C GLU A 608 -72.97 -14.00 47.74
N GLN A 609 -73.37 -15.05 47.02
CA GLN A 609 -72.49 -15.74 46.05
C GLN A 609 -72.18 -14.89 44.82
N LYS A 610 -73.15 -14.22 44.20
CA LYS A 610 -72.88 -13.32 43.04
C LYS A 610 -72.01 -12.12 43.43
N THR A 611 -72.34 -11.45 44.53
CA THR A 611 -71.57 -10.31 45.04
C THR A 611 -70.15 -10.67 45.50
N THR A 612 -69.82 -11.94 45.66
CA THR A 612 -68.45 -12.42 45.93
C THR A 612 -67.77 -13.02 44.69
N ALA A 613 -68.50 -13.72 43.82
CA ALA A 613 -67.98 -14.30 42.59
C ALA A 613 -67.69 -13.23 41.51
N ASP A 614 -68.59 -12.27 41.29
CA ASP A 614 -68.40 -11.21 40.29
C ASP A 614 -67.11 -10.40 40.51
N PRO A 615 -66.79 -9.89 41.73
CA PRO A 615 -65.52 -9.19 41.95
C PRO A 615 -64.29 -10.11 41.97
N GLN A 616 -64.46 -11.43 42.17
CA GLN A 616 -63.35 -12.39 42.02
C GLN A 616 -63.06 -12.63 40.53
N ALA A 617 -64.07 -12.93 39.72
CA ALA A 617 -63.94 -13.06 38.27
C ALA A 617 -63.40 -11.78 37.62
N MET A 618 -63.88 -10.61 38.03
CA MET A 618 -63.33 -9.33 37.56
C MET A 618 -61.86 -9.12 37.95
N ARG A 619 -61.41 -9.60 39.12
CA ARG A 619 -59.99 -9.57 39.50
C ARG A 619 -59.16 -10.54 38.67
N GLU A 620 -59.62 -11.76 38.45
CA GLU A 620 -58.93 -12.74 37.60
C GLU A 620 -58.79 -12.24 36.15
N ILE A 621 -59.85 -11.62 35.61
CA ILE A 621 -59.81 -10.97 34.29
C ILE A 621 -58.84 -9.76 34.31
N GLN A 622 -58.84 -8.94 35.37
CA GLN A 622 -57.96 -7.79 35.49
C GLN A 622 -56.48 -8.19 35.65
N GLU A 623 -56.18 -9.25 36.40
CA GLU A 623 -54.84 -9.83 36.52
C GLU A 623 -54.38 -10.45 35.20
N ARG A 624 -55.27 -11.14 34.48
CA ARG A 624 -55.00 -11.66 33.13
C ARG A 624 -54.73 -10.53 32.14
N ASN A 625 -55.52 -9.46 32.16
CA ASN A 625 -55.34 -8.30 31.30
C ASN A 625 -54.03 -7.57 31.62
N ALA A 626 -53.70 -7.36 32.90
CA ALA A 626 -52.41 -6.79 33.30
C ALA A 626 -51.22 -7.69 32.87
N GLY A 627 -51.39 -9.02 32.90
CA GLY A 627 -50.42 -9.98 32.37
C GLY A 627 -50.24 -9.87 30.85
N LEU A 628 -51.32 -9.73 30.10
CA LEU A 628 -51.30 -9.53 28.64
C LEU A 628 -50.72 -8.15 28.26
N GLU A 629 -51.09 -7.09 28.96
CA GLU A 629 -50.48 -5.75 28.81
C GLU A 629 -48.96 -5.81 29.07
N GLY A 630 -48.53 -6.53 30.10
CA GLY A 630 -47.10 -6.76 30.36
C GLY A 630 -46.39 -7.53 29.24
N GLN A 631 -47.05 -8.51 28.61
CA GLN A 631 -46.51 -9.21 27.43
C GLN A 631 -46.44 -8.29 26.21
N VAL A 632 -47.47 -7.48 25.96
CA VAL A 632 -47.50 -6.49 24.87
C VAL A 632 -46.38 -5.46 25.05
N ILE A 633 -46.17 -4.95 26.25
CA ILE A 633 -45.05 -4.03 26.55
C ILE A 633 -43.70 -4.72 26.30
N ASN A 634 -43.51 -5.95 26.77
CA ASN A 634 -42.26 -6.69 26.52
C ASN A 634 -42.01 -6.93 25.02
N MET A 635 -43.06 -7.25 24.25
CA MET A 635 -42.98 -7.37 22.80
C MET A 635 -42.66 -6.03 22.13
N GLN A 636 -43.26 -4.92 22.58
CA GLN A 636 -42.95 -3.58 22.08
C GLN A 636 -41.49 -3.17 22.38
N GLU A 637 -40.99 -3.44 23.59
CA GLU A 637 -39.57 -3.22 23.93
C GLU A 637 -38.63 -4.07 23.05
N ARG A 638 -38.99 -5.33 22.79
CA ARG A 638 -38.22 -6.23 21.93
C ARG A 638 -38.25 -5.80 20.46
N LEU A 639 -39.39 -5.32 19.96
CA LEU A 639 -39.50 -4.75 18.62
C LEU A 639 -38.68 -3.45 18.51
N ALA A 640 -38.74 -2.55 19.50
CA ALA A 640 -37.93 -1.35 19.53
C ALA A 640 -36.42 -1.64 19.58
N ALA A 641 -36.01 -2.72 20.27
CA ALA A 641 -34.63 -3.20 20.26
C ALA A 641 -34.21 -3.72 18.88
N PHE A 642 -35.04 -4.52 18.20
CA PHE A 642 -34.78 -4.98 16.83
C PHE A 642 -34.78 -3.84 15.81
N ASP A 643 -35.67 -2.85 15.93
CA ASP A 643 -35.67 -1.65 15.08
C ASP A 643 -34.39 -0.83 15.25
N LYS A 644 -33.86 -0.76 16.48
CA LYS A 644 -32.56 -0.14 16.73
C LYS A 644 -31.43 -0.95 16.09
N GLU A 645 -31.40 -2.26 16.27
CA GLU A 645 -30.39 -3.13 15.67
C GLU A 645 -30.42 -3.10 14.12
N LEU A 646 -31.62 -2.99 13.53
CA LEU A 646 -31.82 -2.76 12.09
C LEU A 646 -31.28 -1.40 11.63
N LYS A 647 -31.44 -0.33 12.43
CA LYS A 647 -30.85 0.99 12.14
C LYS A 647 -29.33 0.93 12.23
N ASP A 648 -28.80 0.43 13.34
CA ASP A 648 -27.35 0.25 13.55
C ASP A 648 -26.73 -0.61 12.42
N SER A 649 -27.42 -1.66 11.95
CA SER A 649 -26.98 -2.50 10.84
C SER A 649 -27.04 -1.78 9.49
N ARG A 650 -28.04 -0.93 9.24
CA ARG A 650 -28.13 -0.09 8.03
C ARG A 650 -27.02 0.96 8.02
N GLU A 651 -26.76 1.61 9.15
CA GLU A 651 -25.66 2.58 9.30
C GLU A 651 -24.30 1.93 9.06
N ARG A 652 -24.06 0.71 9.58
CA ARG A 652 -22.86 -0.09 9.25
C ARG A 652 -22.78 -0.42 7.75
N SER A 653 -23.89 -0.80 7.13
CA SER A 653 -23.92 -1.07 5.67
C SER A 653 -23.55 0.16 4.84
N VAL A 654 -24.07 1.34 5.20
CA VAL A 654 -23.73 2.61 4.54
C VAL A 654 -22.26 2.98 4.79
N ALA A 655 -21.74 2.74 5.99
CA ALA A 655 -20.32 2.95 6.29
C ALA A 655 -19.41 2.05 5.43
N TYR A 656 -19.77 0.77 5.26
CA TYR A 656 -19.05 -0.14 4.36
C TYR A 656 -19.17 0.25 2.88
N GLU A 657 -20.34 0.73 2.44
CA GLU A 657 -20.52 1.23 1.07
C GLU A 657 -19.64 2.47 0.79
N ASN A 658 -19.53 3.37 1.76
CA ASN A 658 -18.65 4.54 1.65
C ASN A 658 -17.17 4.14 1.67
N GLN A 659 -16.75 3.22 2.55
CA GLN A 659 -15.39 2.66 2.52
C GLN A 659 -15.07 1.99 1.18
N LEU A 660 -16.04 1.30 0.57
CA LEU A 660 -15.85 0.69 -0.75
C LEU A 660 -15.68 1.74 -1.85
N LYS A 661 -16.40 2.87 -1.78
CA LYS A 661 -16.21 4.02 -2.68
C LYS A 661 -14.84 4.66 -2.48
N ASP A 662 -14.40 4.92 -1.25
CA ASP A 662 -13.07 5.48 -0.94
C ASP A 662 -11.95 4.57 -1.49
N VAL A 663 -12.10 3.26 -1.34
CA VAL A 663 -11.17 2.26 -1.91
C VAL A 663 -11.21 2.25 -3.44
N GLN A 664 -12.38 2.39 -4.05
CA GLN A 664 -12.54 2.45 -5.51
C GLN A 664 -11.94 3.74 -6.10
N GLU A 665 -12.14 4.89 -5.47
CA GLU A 665 -11.50 6.16 -5.83
C GLU A 665 -9.98 6.08 -5.69
N SER A 666 -9.50 5.49 -4.59
CA SER A 666 -8.07 5.23 -4.37
C SER A 666 -7.49 4.30 -5.45
N ALA A 667 -8.20 3.25 -5.85
CA ALA A 667 -7.77 2.34 -6.90
C ALA A 667 -7.67 3.03 -8.27
N VAL A 668 -8.63 3.91 -8.61
CA VAL A 668 -8.58 4.73 -9.83
C VAL A 668 -7.42 5.73 -9.78
N ALA A 669 -7.15 6.34 -8.61
CA ALA A 669 -6.01 7.22 -8.42
C ALA A 669 -4.66 6.49 -8.62
N TYR A 670 -4.51 5.27 -8.06
CA TYR A 670 -3.34 4.43 -8.29
C TYR A 670 -3.21 3.98 -9.75
N GLN A 671 -4.31 3.62 -10.42
CA GLN A 671 -4.28 3.28 -11.84
C GLN A 671 -3.83 4.46 -12.71
N LYS A 672 -4.26 5.69 -12.37
CA LYS A 672 -3.79 6.91 -13.04
C LYS A 672 -2.30 7.17 -12.77
N GLN A 673 -1.83 6.99 -11.53
CA GLN A 673 -0.41 7.09 -11.20
C GLN A 673 0.44 6.05 -11.94
N LEU A 674 -0.06 4.82 -12.11
CA LEU A 674 0.58 3.78 -12.92
C LEU A 674 0.73 4.23 -14.37
N GLN A 675 -0.34 4.74 -15.00
CA GLN A 675 -0.29 5.25 -16.38
C GLN A 675 0.62 6.48 -16.54
N GLU A 676 0.72 7.35 -15.53
CA GLU A 676 1.67 8.47 -15.52
C GLU A 676 3.13 7.97 -15.36
N ALA A 677 3.36 6.92 -14.57
CA ALA A 677 4.67 6.28 -14.44
C ALA A 677 5.10 5.53 -15.71
N GLU A 678 4.18 4.78 -16.34
CA GLU A 678 4.40 4.10 -17.63
C GLU A 678 4.76 5.10 -18.74
N LYS A 679 4.08 6.25 -18.81
CA LYS A 679 4.42 7.33 -19.75
C LYS A 679 5.82 7.89 -19.50
N ARG A 680 6.16 8.19 -18.25
CA ARG A 680 7.52 8.65 -17.89
C ARG A 680 8.58 7.61 -18.20
N TYR A 681 8.28 6.31 -18.03
CA TYR A 681 9.20 5.24 -18.38
C TYR A 681 9.41 5.16 -19.90
N ALA A 682 8.34 5.27 -20.70
CA ALA A 682 8.44 5.32 -22.16
C ALA A 682 9.10 6.60 -22.70
N GLU A 683 9.04 7.72 -21.97
CA GLU A 683 9.81 8.93 -22.25
C GLU A 683 11.31 8.72 -21.95
N LEU A 684 11.64 8.19 -20.77
CA LEU A 684 13.03 7.84 -20.40
C LEU A 684 13.64 6.78 -21.31
N GLU A 685 12.88 5.80 -21.77
CA GLU A 685 13.33 4.77 -22.72
C GLU A 685 13.71 5.39 -24.07
N LYS A 686 12.93 6.37 -24.55
CA LYS A 686 13.28 7.15 -25.76
C LYS A 686 14.54 7.98 -25.54
N GLU A 687 14.65 8.71 -24.43
CA GLU A 687 15.89 9.43 -24.11
C GLU A 687 17.09 8.49 -24.01
N HIS A 688 16.91 7.26 -23.52
CA HIS A 688 17.97 6.26 -23.47
C HIS A 688 18.37 5.78 -24.87
N MET A 689 17.40 5.55 -25.77
CA MET A 689 17.66 5.19 -27.16
C MET A 689 18.35 6.33 -27.92
N GLU A 690 17.88 7.57 -27.79
CA GLU A 690 18.52 8.75 -28.38
C GLU A 690 19.96 8.93 -27.87
N ASN A 691 20.20 8.74 -26.56
CA ASN A 691 21.55 8.77 -25.99
C ASN A 691 22.43 7.61 -26.47
N GLN A 692 21.87 6.40 -26.68
CA GLN A 692 22.60 5.28 -27.29
C GLN A 692 22.96 5.57 -28.75
N GLU A 693 22.04 6.14 -29.53
CA GLU A 693 22.30 6.58 -30.91
C GLU A 693 23.40 7.64 -30.95
N VAL A 694 23.32 8.70 -30.13
CA VAL A 694 24.36 9.73 -30.01
C VAL A 694 25.70 9.13 -29.61
N THR A 695 25.73 8.19 -28.67
CA THR A 695 26.95 7.47 -28.25
C THR A 695 27.51 6.62 -29.39
N SER A 696 26.65 5.95 -30.17
CA SER A 696 27.07 5.17 -31.33
C SER A 696 27.68 6.05 -32.42
N LEU A 697 27.08 7.21 -32.69
CA LEU A 697 27.58 8.21 -33.64
C LEU A 697 28.89 8.85 -33.17
N TYR A 698 29.05 9.07 -31.85
CA TYR A 698 30.30 9.52 -31.26
C TYR A 698 31.40 8.46 -31.42
N ASN A 699 31.10 7.19 -31.14
CA ASN A 699 32.04 6.07 -31.30
C ASN A 699 32.47 5.88 -32.76
N VAL A 700 31.56 6.03 -33.73
CA VAL A 700 31.90 6.02 -35.16
C VAL A 700 32.82 7.19 -35.52
N LYS A 701 32.51 8.40 -35.06
CA LYS A 701 33.37 9.58 -35.29
C LYS A 701 34.75 9.45 -34.64
N SER A 702 34.84 8.86 -33.44
CA SER A 702 36.12 8.56 -32.80
C SER A 702 36.94 7.61 -33.67
N ARG A 703 36.34 6.48 -34.10
CA ARG A 703 37.01 5.53 -35.00
C ARG A 703 37.47 6.18 -36.31
N GLU A 704 36.66 7.04 -36.93
CA GLU A 704 37.11 7.80 -38.11
C GLU A 704 38.30 8.72 -37.84
N ILE A 705 38.37 9.32 -36.64
CA ILE A 705 39.50 10.16 -36.23
C ILE A 705 40.73 9.28 -35.94
N ASP A 706 40.54 8.14 -35.28
CA ASP A 706 41.60 7.17 -34.97
C ASP A 706 42.18 6.55 -36.26
N ASP A 707 41.34 6.15 -37.22
CA ASP A 707 41.75 5.64 -38.54
C ASP A 707 42.51 6.70 -39.35
N ARG A 708 42.04 7.97 -39.34
CA ARG A 708 42.78 9.10 -39.95
C ARG A 708 44.12 9.33 -39.26
N SER A 709 44.17 9.22 -37.94
CA SER A 709 45.38 9.43 -37.13
C SER A 709 46.39 8.31 -37.38
N ALA A 710 45.96 7.06 -37.44
CA ALA A 710 46.78 5.91 -37.85
C ALA A 710 47.29 6.07 -39.30
N GLY A 711 46.46 6.62 -40.20
CA GLY A 711 46.87 6.98 -41.56
C GLY A 711 47.97 8.04 -41.60
N TYR A 712 47.87 9.09 -40.77
CA TYR A 712 48.91 10.10 -40.64
C TYR A 712 50.18 9.56 -39.95
N GLU A 713 50.05 8.73 -38.92
CA GLU A 713 51.18 8.04 -38.30
C GLU A 713 51.93 7.15 -39.29
N ALA A 714 51.21 6.39 -40.13
CA ALA A 714 51.82 5.59 -41.18
C ALA A 714 52.59 6.47 -42.17
N GLN A 715 52.01 7.59 -42.62
CA GLN A 715 52.70 8.56 -43.49
C GLN A 715 53.94 9.18 -42.83
N ILE A 716 53.89 9.45 -41.52
CA ILE A 716 55.02 9.98 -40.75
C ILE A 716 56.12 8.92 -40.63
N ARG A 717 55.80 7.65 -40.32
CA ARG A 717 56.79 6.56 -40.28
C ARG A 717 57.43 6.35 -41.65
N ASP A 718 56.63 6.31 -42.70
CA ASP A 718 57.09 6.17 -44.09
C ASP A 718 57.99 7.33 -44.53
N ALA A 719 57.72 8.56 -44.05
CA ALA A 719 58.58 9.71 -44.24
C ALA A 719 59.86 9.66 -43.39
N GLN A 720 59.79 9.15 -42.16
CA GLN A 720 60.95 8.94 -41.27
C GLN A 720 61.88 7.87 -41.82
N GLU A 721 61.36 6.74 -42.30
CA GLU A 721 62.15 5.68 -42.95
C GLU A 721 62.83 6.21 -44.22
N ARG A 722 62.12 7.01 -45.05
CA ARG A 722 62.73 7.70 -46.19
C ARG A 722 63.80 8.72 -45.77
N ALA A 723 63.61 9.45 -44.67
CA ALA A 723 64.62 10.36 -44.15
C ALA A 723 65.87 9.62 -43.66
N VAL A 724 65.72 8.54 -42.89
CA VAL A 724 66.83 7.69 -42.44
C VAL A 724 67.56 7.04 -43.61
N ALA A 725 66.85 6.60 -44.65
CA ALA A 725 67.46 6.07 -45.87
C ALA A 725 68.27 7.14 -46.64
N LEU A 726 67.78 8.38 -46.69
CA LEU A 726 68.52 9.51 -47.28
C LEU A 726 69.73 9.92 -46.42
N GLU A 727 69.62 9.89 -45.09
CA GLU A 727 70.75 10.13 -44.18
C GLU A 727 71.83 9.05 -44.31
N ALA A 728 71.43 7.77 -44.50
CA ALA A 728 72.36 6.68 -44.81
C ALA A 728 73.06 6.91 -46.15
N GLN A 729 72.31 7.23 -47.22
CA GLN A 729 72.92 7.56 -48.52
C GLN A 729 73.86 8.77 -48.47
N LEU A 730 73.56 9.78 -47.64
CA LEU A 730 74.45 10.91 -47.41
C LEU A 730 75.71 10.51 -46.62
N ARG A 731 75.61 9.60 -45.65
CA ARG A 731 76.78 9.02 -44.97
C ARG A 731 77.65 8.23 -45.96
N ASP A 732 77.07 7.30 -46.70
CA ASP A 732 77.80 6.49 -47.69
C ASP A 732 78.52 7.37 -48.72
N ALA A 733 77.86 8.45 -49.16
CA ALA A 733 78.46 9.44 -50.06
C ALA A 733 79.56 10.30 -49.40
N GLN A 734 79.46 10.59 -48.10
CA GLN A 734 80.51 11.28 -47.34
C GLN A 734 81.72 10.37 -47.10
N GLU A 735 81.51 9.12 -46.69
CA GLU A 735 82.57 8.12 -46.53
C GLU A 735 83.31 7.90 -47.86
N ALA A 736 82.57 7.71 -48.97
CA ALA A 736 83.18 7.65 -50.30
C ALA A 736 83.94 8.95 -50.69
N GLN A 737 83.43 10.13 -50.32
CA GLN A 737 84.14 11.39 -50.57
C GLN A 737 85.44 11.50 -49.76
N ASP A 738 85.45 11.04 -48.51
CA ASP A 738 86.64 11.04 -47.66
C ASP A 738 87.64 9.96 -48.08
N ASP A 739 87.20 8.78 -48.53
CA ASP A 739 88.04 7.79 -49.20
C ASP A 739 88.71 8.36 -50.46
N PHE A 740 87.95 9.03 -51.33
CA PHE A 740 88.52 9.71 -52.50
C PHE A 740 89.49 10.84 -52.12
N ARG A 741 89.29 11.53 -50.98
CA ARG A 741 90.24 12.51 -50.45
C ARG A 741 91.52 11.85 -49.93
N VAL A 742 91.43 10.72 -49.25
CA VAL A 742 92.58 9.94 -48.78
C VAL A 742 93.37 9.40 -49.98
N GLU A 743 92.71 8.85 -51.00
CA GLU A 743 93.36 8.47 -52.27
C GLU A 743 94.04 9.65 -52.95
N ALA A 744 93.36 10.81 -53.06
CA ALA A 744 93.93 12.00 -53.68
C ALA A 744 95.16 12.51 -52.91
N ALA A 745 95.11 12.52 -51.58
CA ALA A 745 96.23 12.88 -50.72
C ALA A 745 97.40 11.89 -50.87
N ALA A 746 97.12 10.58 -50.97
CA ALA A 746 98.12 9.55 -51.21
C ALA A 746 98.82 9.74 -52.57
N ARG A 747 98.05 9.91 -53.66
CA ARG A 747 98.62 10.21 -54.99
C ARG A 747 99.40 11.53 -55.01
N GLN A 748 98.98 12.53 -54.25
CA GLN A 748 99.70 13.80 -54.17
C GLN A 748 101.00 13.68 -53.35
N ALA A 749 101.04 12.81 -52.35
CA ALA A 749 102.27 12.43 -51.65
C ALA A 749 103.24 11.63 -52.54
N GLU A 750 102.74 10.68 -53.34
CA GLU A 750 103.55 9.97 -54.34
C GLU A 750 104.10 10.93 -55.41
N LEU A 751 103.29 11.87 -55.90
CA LEU A 751 103.74 12.93 -56.81
C LEU A 751 104.84 13.79 -56.18
N ALA A 752 104.66 14.23 -54.92
CA ALA A 752 105.68 14.98 -54.20
C ALA A 752 106.98 14.17 -54.00
N GLN A 753 106.87 12.86 -53.72
CA GLN A 753 108.04 11.98 -53.63
C GLN A 753 108.73 11.78 -54.99
N SER A 754 107.95 11.71 -56.08
CA SER A 754 108.50 11.64 -57.44
C SER A 754 109.19 12.94 -57.85
N ALA A 755 108.64 14.10 -57.49
CA ALA A 755 109.25 15.40 -57.70
C ALA A 755 110.56 15.54 -56.92
N ALA A 756 110.58 15.14 -55.65
CA ALA A 756 111.80 15.12 -54.84
C ALA A 756 112.90 14.23 -55.43
N LYS A 757 112.55 13.05 -55.98
CA LYS A 757 113.49 12.19 -56.72
C LYS A 757 113.98 12.84 -58.02
N VAL A 758 113.14 13.59 -58.73
CA VAL A 758 113.55 14.36 -59.92
C VAL A 758 114.51 15.48 -59.52
N ASP A 759 114.25 16.21 -58.44
CA ASP A 759 115.16 17.25 -57.93
C ASP A 759 116.50 16.64 -57.46
N GLU A 760 116.48 15.49 -56.78
CA GLU A 760 117.67 14.73 -56.40
C GLU A 760 118.48 14.32 -57.65
N LEU A 761 117.84 13.73 -58.67
CA LEU A 761 118.50 13.41 -59.94
C LEU A 761 119.02 14.65 -60.67
N VAL A 762 118.32 15.78 -60.63
CA VAL A 762 118.77 17.06 -61.22
C VAL A 762 119.97 17.62 -60.46
N THR A 763 120.02 17.51 -59.13
CA THR A 763 121.20 17.91 -58.35
C THR A 763 122.40 16.99 -58.57
N ALA A 764 122.18 15.68 -58.68
CA ALA A 764 123.23 14.72 -59.05
C ALA A 764 123.76 14.97 -60.47
N LEU A 765 122.88 15.29 -61.43
CA LEU A 765 123.26 15.63 -62.81
C LEU A 765 124.04 16.96 -62.86
N LYS A 766 123.63 17.97 -62.08
CA LYS A 766 124.39 19.22 -61.90
C LYS A 766 125.77 18.99 -61.27
N ALA A 767 125.87 18.09 -60.29
CA ALA A 767 127.16 17.73 -59.69
C ALA A 767 128.07 17.01 -60.70
N ALA A 768 127.52 16.08 -61.49
CA ALA A 768 128.24 15.40 -62.56
C ALA A 768 128.66 16.34 -63.70
N THR A 769 127.85 17.35 -64.06
CA THR A 769 128.28 18.38 -65.03
C THR A 769 129.38 19.25 -64.45
N VAL A 770 129.33 19.65 -63.17
CA VAL A 770 130.43 20.39 -62.51
C VAL A 770 131.70 19.54 -62.42
N GLU A 771 131.61 18.23 -62.18
CA GLU A 771 132.77 17.33 -62.21
C GLU A 771 133.33 17.16 -63.63
N SER A 772 132.47 17.07 -64.64
CA SER A 772 132.87 17.05 -66.06
C SER A 772 133.50 18.37 -66.51
N GLU A 773 132.97 19.50 -66.07
CA GLU A 773 133.53 20.84 -66.30
C GLU A 773 134.87 21.01 -65.57
N ALA A 774 135.02 20.50 -64.35
CA ALA A 774 136.28 20.49 -63.62
C ALA A 774 137.32 19.55 -64.28
N ALA A 775 136.92 18.41 -64.82
CA ALA A 775 137.79 17.53 -65.60
C ALA A 775 138.21 18.19 -66.92
N SER A 776 137.28 18.86 -67.61
CA SER A 776 137.56 19.69 -68.77
C SER A 776 138.53 20.82 -68.43
N ALA A 777 138.31 21.53 -67.32
CA ALA A 777 139.17 22.61 -66.85
C ALA A 777 140.59 22.11 -66.52
N ARG A 778 140.75 20.93 -65.90
CA ARG A 778 142.07 20.30 -65.69
C ARG A 778 142.74 19.94 -67.01
N SER A 779 141.99 19.46 -68.00
CA SER A 779 142.56 19.20 -69.33
C SER A 779 143.00 20.51 -70.03
N LEU A 780 142.24 21.58 -69.83
CA LEU A 780 142.49 22.90 -70.40
C LEU A 780 143.67 23.59 -69.68
N GLU A 781 143.81 23.40 -68.37
CA GLU A 781 144.98 23.81 -67.57
C GLU A 781 146.25 23.04 -67.98
N ALA A 782 146.14 21.73 -68.26
CA ALA A 782 147.25 20.97 -68.82
C ALA A 782 147.65 21.45 -70.23
N THR A 783 146.69 21.81 -71.09
CA THR A 783 147.01 22.47 -72.37
C THR A 783 147.55 23.88 -72.16
N ASN A 784 147.10 24.61 -71.13
CA ASN A 784 147.60 25.96 -70.83
C ASN A 784 149.01 25.95 -70.24
N ALA A 785 149.42 24.92 -69.51
CA ALA A 785 150.80 24.74 -69.07
C ALA A 785 151.74 24.46 -70.27
N LEU A 786 151.24 23.76 -71.29
CA LEU A 786 151.94 23.53 -72.56
C LEU A 786 151.97 24.82 -73.40
N ASN A 787 150.84 25.52 -73.53
CA ASN A 787 150.75 26.83 -74.17
C ASN A 787 151.58 27.90 -73.44
N ALA A 788 151.74 27.84 -72.12
CA ALA A 788 152.61 28.77 -71.38
C ALA A 788 154.09 28.55 -71.73
N LYS A 789 154.49 27.31 -72.03
CA LYS A 789 155.81 27.03 -72.62
C LYS A 789 155.90 27.49 -74.07
N GLU A 790 154.82 27.39 -74.85
CA GLU A 790 154.75 28.04 -76.17
C GLU A 790 154.69 29.58 -76.09
N GLU A 791 154.21 30.17 -75.00
CA GLU A 791 154.13 31.61 -74.77
C GLU A 791 155.44 32.19 -74.20
N GLU A 792 156.30 31.39 -73.58
CA GLU A 792 157.71 31.78 -73.40
C GLU A 792 158.40 31.94 -74.77
N TYR A 793 158.01 31.15 -75.79
CA TYR A 793 158.44 31.37 -77.18
C TYR A 793 157.67 32.53 -77.86
N ARG A 794 156.34 32.59 -77.75
CA ARG A 794 155.52 33.64 -78.39
C ARG A 794 155.61 35.00 -77.72
N ASN A 795 156.09 35.14 -76.48
CA ASN A 795 156.33 36.48 -75.91
C ASN A 795 157.59 37.15 -76.50
N LEU A 796 158.53 36.37 -77.03
CA LEU A 796 159.59 36.89 -77.92
C LEU A 796 159.01 37.35 -79.28
N GLU A 797 157.81 36.89 -79.64
CA GLU A 797 157.07 37.27 -80.85
C GLU A 797 155.95 38.31 -80.56
N GLY A 798 155.57 38.48 -79.28
CA GLY A 798 154.37 39.19 -78.83
C GLY A 798 154.58 40.67 -78.52
N GLU A 799 155.82 41.11 -78.25
CA GLU A 799 156.18 42.53 -78.24
C GLU A 799 155.86 43.20 -79.60
N ILE A 800 155.83 42.42 -80.69
CA ILE A 800 155.48 42.88 -82.04
C ILE A 800 153.96 43.14 -82.19
N VAL A 801 153.11 42.42 -81.43
CA VAL A 801 151.64 42.46 -81.57
C VAL A 801 150.96 43.39 -80.56
N ARG A 802 151.66 43.78 -79.49
CA ARG A 802 151.18 44.79 -78.51
C ARG A 802 150.72 46.11 -79.14
N LEU A 803 151.21 46.45 -80.34
CA LEU A 803 150.82 47.65 -81.10
C LEU A 803 149.53 47.48 -81.92
N THR A 804 148.90 46.30 -81.93
CA THR A 804 147.73 45.99 -82.77
C THR A 804 146.39 46.02 -82.02
N THR A 805 146.33 46.79 -80.92
CA THR A 805 145.16 47.56 -80.45
C THR A 805 143.98 46.76 -79.85
N GLU A 806 143.34 47.16 -78.75
CA GLU A 806 142.93 48.50 -78.28
C GLU A 806 141.93 49.24 -79.20
N LEU A 807 141.55 48.68 -80.36
CA LEU A 807 140.69 49.36 -81.36
C LEU A 807 139.21 48.94 -81.34
N THR A 808 138.83 47.86 -80.64
CA THR A 808 137.43 47.35 -80.63
C THR A 808 136.79 47.32 -79.24
N PHE A 809 137.24 48.17 -78.33
CA PHE A 809 136.64 48.37 -77.00
C PHE A 809 135.31 49.16 -77.03
N ALA A 810 134.78 49.48 -78.22
CA ALA A 810 133.70 50.47 -78.42
C ALA A 810 132.63 50.03 -79.44
N LYS A 811 131.96 48.91 -79.15
CA LYS A 811 130.56 48.64 -79.57
C LYS A 811 129.77 48.20 -78.33
N ALA A 812 129.64 49.08 -77.35
CA ALA A 812 128.75 50.24 -77.34
C ALA A 812 127.28 49.84 -77.22
N GLU A 813 126.70 50.20 -76.06
CA GLU A 813 125.55 51.09 -76.01
C GLU A 813 124.41 50.75 -77.00
N LEU A 814 123.57 49.77 -76.63
CA LEU A 814 122.23 49.68 -77.20
C LEU A 814 121.20 49.31 -76.12
N ASP A 815 120.22 50.21 -75.99
CA ASP A 815 118.95 50.11 -75.27
C ASP A 815 118.95 49.91 -73.72
N GLY A 816 118.06 50.58 -72.99
CA GLY A 816 117.04 51.54 -73.44
C GLY A 816 115.92 51.72 -72.40
N ALA A 817 115.73 52.95 -71.94
CA ALA A 817 114.78 53.35 -70.90
C ALA A 817 113.32 52.88 -71.07
N TYR A 818 112.58 52.72 -69.96
CA TYR A 818 111.43 53.56 -69.54
C TYR A 818 110.69 52.94 -68.31
N GLY A 819 109.94 53.75 -67.55
CA GLY A 819 109.13 53.30 -66.39
C GLY A 819 107.72 53.90 -66.36
N SER A 820 106.85 53.52 -65.39
CA SER A 820 105.48 54.07 -65.29
C SER A 820 104.77 53.96 -63.91
N ARG A 821 104.57 55.12 -63.27
CA ARG A 821 103.25 55.77 -63.00
C ARG A 821 102.04 54.98 -62.42
N SER A 822 102.19 53.94 -61.60
CA SER A 822 101.02 53.25 -60.97
C SER A 822 100.74 53.59 -59.49
N GLN A 823 101.59 54.35 -58.82
CA GLN A 823 101.75 54.29 -57.35
C GLN A 823 101.04 55.39 -56.52
N ARG A 824 99.87 55.91 -56.92
CA ARG A 824 99.24 57.06 -56.20
C ARG A 824 97.70 57.14 -56.16
N ALA A 825 97.01 55.99 -56.11
CA ALA A 825 95.53 55.96 -56.07
C ALA A 825 94.93 54.97 -55.03
N ALA A 826 95.68 54.59 -53.98
CA ALA A 826 95.28 53.52 -53.06
C ALA A 826 94.88 53.98 -51.63
N GLU A 827 94.97 55.27 -51.30
CA GLU A 827 95.00 55.72 -49.89
C GLU A 827 93.68 56.32 -49.33
N SER A 828 92.57 56.34 -50.08
CA SER A 828 91.33 57.03 -49.67
C SER A 828 90.22 56.15 -49.06
N ALA A 829 90.43 54.84 -48.85
CA ALA A 829 89.40 53.90 -48.39
C ALA A 829 89.63 53.33 -46.97
N ALA A 830 90.65 53.80 -46.24
CA ALA A 830 91.11 53.20 -44.99
C ALA A 830 91.05 54.16 -43.80
N ASN A 831 89.91 54.21 -43.11
CA ASN A 831 89.85 54.71 -41.73
C ASN A 831 89.15 53.69 -40.81
N PRO A 832 89.91 52.81 -40.11
CA PRO A 832 89.35 51.65 -39.42
C PRO A 832 88.64 51.97 -38.10
N ALA A 833 88.79 53.18 -37.55
CA ALA A 833 88.12 53.57 -36.30
C ALA A 833 86.59 53.70 -36.46
N ILE A 834 86.14 54.39 -37.51
CA ILE A 834 84.71 54.67 -37.76
C ILE A 834 83.92 53.38 -38.06
N LYS A 835 84.56 52.38 -38.68
CA LYS A 835 83.93 51.07 -38.88
C LYS A 835 83.67 50.36 -37.55
N LYS A 836 84.67 50.30 -36.67
CA LYS A 836 84.52 49.69 -35.34
C LYS A 836 83.45 50.38 -34.50
N GLU A 837 83.37 51.71 -34.51
CA GLU A 837 82.31 52.43 -33.80
C GLU A 837 80.90 52.14 -34.35
N LEU A 838 80.76 51.94 -35.67
CA LEU A 838 79.51 51.50 -36.28
C LEU A 838 79.14 50.06 -35.92
N ASP A 839 80.12 49.15 -35.93
CA ASP A 839 79.92 47.75 -35.56
C ASP A 839 79.56 47.63 -34.06
N ASP A 840 80.30 48.31 -33.17
CA ASP A 840 80.02 48.39 -31.72
C ASP A 840 78.62 48.97 -31.41
N LEU A 841 78.12 49.89 -32.23
CA LEU A 841 76.77 50.46 -32.10
C LEU A 841 75.70 49.54 -32.70
N ALA A 842 76.01 48.79 -33.75
CA ALA A 842 75.13 47.77 -34.32
C ALA A 842 74.93 46.61 -33.33
N GLU A 843 75.98 46.13 -32.68
CA GLU A 843 75.91 45.10 -31.63
C GLU A 843 75.07 45.57 -30.44
N LYS A 844 75.26 46.82 -29.96
CA LYS A 844 74.45 47.40 -28.88
C LYS A 844 72.97 47.56 -29.25
N ASN A 845 72.67 47.93 -30.50
CA ASN A 845 71.30 47.98 -30.98
C ASN A 845 70.67 46.58 -31.07
N GLN A 846 71.42 45.56 -31.49
CA GLN A 846 70.95 44.18 -31.48
C GLN A 846 70.71 43.67 -30.05
N SER A 847 71.60 43.97 -29.08
CA SER A 847 71.39 43.56 -27.68
C SER A 847 70.17 44.24 -27.05
N LEU A 848 69.97 45.53 -27.32
CA LEU A 848 68.78 46.26 -26.83
C LEU A 848 67.48 45.77 -27.48
N LEU A 849 67.50 45.40 -28.77
CA LEU A 849 66.34 44.77 -29.41
C LEU A 849 66.03 43.39 -28.82
N ALA A 850 67.05 42.57 -28.55
CA ALA A 850 66.87 41.28 -27.88
C ALA A 850 66.33 41.43 -26.44
N GLU A 851 66.76 42.45 -25.70
CA GLU A 851 66.24 42.79 -24.38
C GLU A 851 64.78 43.25 -24.43
N LEU A 852 64.42 44.09 -25.41
CA LEU A 852 63.04 44.51 -25.64
C LEU A 852 62.12 43.35 -26.06
N GLU A 853 62.59 42.42 -26.89
CA GLU A 853 61.85 41.18 -27.21
C GLU A 853 61.67 40.28 -25.98
N ALA A 854 62.70 40.14 -25.13
CA ALA A 854 62.62 39.36 -23.90
C ALA A 854 61.63 39.98 -22.90
N LEU A 855 61.63 41.31 -22.76
CA LEU A 855 60.65 42.04 -21.94
C LEU A 855 59.23 41.92 -22.51
N GLY A 856 59.05 41.96 -23.84
CA GLY A 856 57.77 41.70 -24.49
C GLY A 856 57.22 40.31 -24.16
N ARG A 857 58.05 39.26 -24.32
CA ARG A 857 57.66 37.88 -23.96
C ARG A 857 57.34 37.73 -22.47
N LEU A 858 58.08 38.39 -21.58
CA LEU A 858 57.78 38.43 -20.15
C LEU A 858 56.43 39.11 -19.85
N GLN A 859 56.10 40.19 -20.56
CA GLN A 859 54.83 40.88 -20.43
C GLN A 859 53.65 40.03 -20.95
N ASP A 860 53.84 39.30 -22.06
CA ASP A 860 52.84 38.37 -22.57
C ASP A 860 52.57 37.23 -21.57
N VAL A 861 53.63 36.60 -21.04
CA VAL A 861 53.53 35.55 -20.00
C VAL A 861 52.88 36.08 -18.72
N ALA A 862 53.23 37.29 -18.27
CA ALA A 862 52.57 37.94 -17.13
C ALA A 862 51.08 38.18 -17.39
N SER A 863 50.70 38.58 -18.61
CA SER A 863 49.30 38.79 -18.99
C SER A 863 48.49 37.49 -19.07
N GLN A 864 49.12 36.39 -19.51
CA GLN A 864 48.52 35.06 -19.51
C GLN A 864 48.32 34.56 -18.08
N SER A 865 49.34 34.66 -17.23
CA SER A 865 49.25 34.31 -15.81
C SER A 865 48.19 35.14 -15.06
N GLU A 866 48.04 36.44 -15.36
CA GLU A 866 46.95 37.25 -14.80
C GLU A 866 45.57 36.81 -15.31
N GLN A 867 45.46 36.40 -16.58
CA GLN A 867 44.21 35.87 -17.14
C GLN A 867 43.84 34.52 -16.52
N GLU A 868 44.80 33.61 -16.34
CA GLU A 868 44.62 32.33 -15.66
C GLU A 868 44.21 32.55 -14.19
N ALA A 869 44.87 33.46 -13.48
CA ALA A 869 44.50 33.84 -12.10
C ALA A 869 43.07 34.40 -12.03
N ARG A 870 42.66 35.25 -12.97
CA ARG A 870 41.28 35.78 -13.04
C ARG A 870 40.25 34.71 -13.45
N GLN A 871 40.64 33.71 -14.22
CA GLN A 871 39.78 32.57 -14.56
C GLN A 871 39.63 31.63 -13.36
N SER A 872 40.71 31.29 -12.67
CA SER A 872 40.64 30.48 -11.45
C SER A 872 39.87 31.19 -10.33
N GLU A 873 40.03 32.50 -10.16
CA GLU A 873 39.21 33.31 -9.23
C GLU A 873 37.71 33.26 -9.58
N ARG A 874 37.36 33.30 -10.87
CA ARG A 874 35.95 33.15 -11.32
C ARG A 874 35.41 31.75 -11.08
N ASN A 875 36.19 30.72 -11.36
CA ASN A 875 35.79 29.33 -11.14
C ASN A 875 35.59 29.08 -9.64
N LEU A 876 36.53 29.47 -8.80
CA LEU A 876 36.41 29.39 -7.34
C LEU A 876 35.21 30.18 -6.81
N LYS A 877 34.90 31.36 -7.36
CA LYS A 877 33.68 32.11 -7.01
C LYS A 877 32.41 31.40 -7.46
N ALA A 878 32.40 30.78 -8.63
CA ALA A 878 31.28 29.99 -9.12
C ALA A 878 31.06 28.75 -8.24
N GLU A 879 32.12 27.98 -7.95
CA GLU A 879 32.13 26.83 -7.04
C GLU A 879 31.63 27.21 -5.64
N LEU A 880 32.18 28.27 -5.03
CA LEU A 880 31.73 28.76 -3.72
C LEU A 880 30.26 29.20 -3.74
N SER A 881 29.77 29.79 -4.85
CA SER A 881 28.35 30.15 -5.00
C SER A 881 27.45 28.92 -5.21
N GLY A 882 27.93 27.89 -5.91
CA GLY A 882 27.26 26.60 -6.06
C GLY A 882 27.14 25.87 -4.74
N MET A 883 28.26 25.72 -4.02
CA MET A 883 28.29 25.16 -2.66
C MET A 883 27.35 25.94 -1.71
N ALA A 884 27.33 27.28 -1.76
CA ALA A 884 26.42 28.07 -0.95
C ALA A 884 24.94 27.81 -1.29
N ALA A 885 24.60 27.65 -2.57
CA ALA A 885 23.25 27.29 -3.01
C ALA A 885 22.87 25.85 -2.61
N GLU A 886 23.82 24.91 -2.67
CA GLU A 886 23.66 23.53 -2.19
C GLU A 886 23.46 23.48 -0.68
N TYR A 887 24.20 24.26 0.11
CA TYR A 887 23.94 24.40 1.55
C TYR A 887 22.57 25.03 1.83
N GLU A 888 22.11 25.98 1.01
CA GLU A 888 20.77 26.55 1.16
C GLU A 888 19.67 25.53 0.79
N ALA A 889 19.87 24.72 -0.25
CA ALA A 889 18.98 23.61 -0.59
C ALA A 889 18.94 22.56 0.54
N LEU A 890 20.10 22.08 0.99
CA LEU A 890 20.22 21.07 2.04
C LEU A 890 19.67 21.55 3.39
N THR A 891 19.72 22.85 3.70
CA THR A 891 19.05 23.40 4.89
C THR A 891 17.54 23.54 4.73
N ARG A 892 17.01 23.86 3.54
CA ARG A 892 15.56 23.77 3.27
C ARG A 892 15.06 22.31 3.36
N ASP A 893 15.83 21.36 2.82
CA ASP A 893 15.53 19.93 2.89
C ASP A 893 15.59 19.43 4.34
N ALA A 894 16.57 19.86 5.14
CA ALA A 894 16.61 19.54 6.58
C ALA A 894 15.37 20.08 7.33
N ILE A 895 14.92 21.31 7.02
CA ILE A 895 13.72 21.91 7.64
C ILE A 895 12.43 21.20 7.21
N THR A 896 12.32 20.73 5.96
CA THR A 896 11.15 19.97 5.50
C THR A 896 11.13 18.57 6.11
N ASN A 897 12.26 17.86 6.11
CA ASN A 897 12.38 16.56 6.80
C ASN A 897 12.03 16.64 8.29
N GLU A 898 12.43 17.72 9.00
CA GLU A 898 12.05 17.90 10.41
C GLU A 898 10.54 18.13 10.58
N ARG A 899 9.87 18.84 9.65
CA ARG A 899 8.41 18.96 9.67
C ARG A 899 7.69 17.66 9.36
N ASP A 900 8.19 16.88 8.41
CA ASP A 900 7.63 15.57 8.09
C ASP A 900 7.85 14.61 9.28
N ARG A 901 8.97 14.72 10.00
CA ARG A 901 9.21 14.06 11.28
C ARG A 901 8.19 14.48 12.34
N GLU A 902 7.95 15.78 12.55
CA GLU A 902 6.93 16.29 13.48
C GLU A 902 5.52 15.72 13.16
N VAL A 903 5.16 15.65 11.88
CA VAL A 903 3.88 15.08 11.42
C VAL A 903 3.80 13.58 11.68
N LEU A 904 4.87 12.83 11.41
CA LEU A 904 4.94 11.39 11.67
C LEU A 904 4.93 11.08 13.17
N GLU A 905 5.63 11.86 14.00
CA GLU A 905 5.60 11.73 15.47
C GLU A 905 4.20 12.01 16.02
N ALA A 906 3.50 13.03 15.52
CA ALA A 906 2.10 13.30 15.88
C ALA A 906 1.14 12.16 15.46
N GLN A 907 1.36 11.53 14.30
CA GLN A 907 0.59 10.35 13.88
C GLN A 907 0.89 9.13 14.76
N ILE A 908 2.16 8.91 15.13
CA ILE A 908 2.57 7.83 16.04
C ILE A 908 1.91 8.01 17.42
N ASP A 909 1.86 9.22 17.97
CA ASP A 909 1.21 9.48 19.26
C ASP A 909 -0.31 9.34 19.18
N LYS A 910 -0.94 9.73 18.07
CA LYS A 910 -2.35 9.41 17.80
C LYS A 910 -2.59 7.89 17.80
N LEU A 911 -1.83 7.13 17.02
CA LEU A 911 -1.95 5.66 16.93
C LEU A 911 -1.65 4.96 18.25
N ARG A 912 -0.73 5.50 19.07
CA ARG A 912 -0.50 5.04 20.45
C ARG A 912 -1.74 5.27 21.32
N SER A 913 -2.35 6.46 21.26
CA SER A 913 -3.57 6.74 22.04
C SER A 913 -4.74 5.83 21.62
N GLU A 914 -4.92 5.59 20.32
CA GLU A 914 -5.93 4.69 19.78
C GLU A 914 -5.69 3.24 20.19
N LYS A 915 -4.43 2.78 20.13
CA LYS A 915 -4.03 1.47 20.65
C LYS A 915 -4.31 1.34 22.14
N GLU A 916 -3.96 2.33 22.97
CA GLU A 916 -4.26 2.26 24.41
C GLU A 916 -5.77 2.28 24.69
N MET A 917 -6.58 2.97 23.88
CA MET A 917 -8.05 2.90 23.98
C MET A 917 -8.55 1.49 23.64
N LEU A 918 -8.13 0.92 22.50
CA LEU A 918 -8.48 -0.44 22.10
C LEU A 918 -8.01 -1.50 23.11
N GLU A 919 -6.84 -1.31 23.75
CA GLU A 919 -6.37 -2.18 24.83
C GLU A 919 -7.22 -2.04 26.10
N ARG A 920 -7.73 -0.84 26.42
CA ARG A 920 -8.70 -0.64 27.52
C ARG A 920 -10.03 -1.32 27.20
N ASP A 921 -10.60 -1.07 26.03
CA ASP A 921 -11.87 -1.66 25.58
C ASP A 921 -11.79 -3.19 25.53
N LEU A 922 -10.70 -3.74 25.02
CA LEU A 922 -10.45 -5.18 24.98
C LEU A 922 -10.24 -5.79 26.37
N ASN A 923 -9.67 -5.04 27.33
CA ASN A 923 -9.59 -5.47 28.71
C ASN A 923 -10.97 -5.43 29.41
N ASP A 924 -11.80 -4.41 29.14
CA ASP A 924 -13.15 -4.31 29.67
C ASP A 924 -14.07 -5.39 29.08
N GLU A 925 -14.00 -5.67 27.77
CA GLU A 925 -14.64 -6.83 27.16
C GLU A 925 -14.13 -8.14 27.75
N LYS A 926 -12.82 -8.35 27.93
CA LYS A 926 -12.30 -9.55 28.62
C LYS A 926 -12.85 -9.69 30.05
N VAL A 927 -13.00 -8.60 30.80
CA VAL A 927 -13.58 -8.60 32.16
C VAL A 927 -15.08 -8.89 32.15
N LYS A 928 -15.78 -8.49 31.09
CA LYS A 928 -17.20 -8.78 30.80
C LYS A 928 -17.41 -10.24 30.39
N TRP A 929 -16.58 -10.79 29.49
CA TRP A 929 -16.59 -12.21 29.11
C TRP A 929 -16.15 -13.13 30.26
N LEU A 930 -15.23 -12.72 31.14
CA LEU A 930 -14.96 -13.40 32.42
C LEU A 930 -16.17 -13.37 33.39
N GLY A 931 -17.16 -12.50 33.15
CA GLY A 931 -18.45 -12.49 33.85
C GLY A 931 -19.55 -13.32 33.19
N VAL A 932 -19.42 -13.65 31.90
CA VAL A 932 -20.40 -14.41 31.12
C VAL A 932 -19.80 -15.77 30.76
N ARG A 933 -20.02 -16.77 31.60
CA ARG A 933 -19.78 -18.17 31.22
C ARG A 933 -20.78 -18.57 30.15
N THR A 934 -20.32 -18.74 28.92
CA THR A 934 -21.09 -19.29 27.81
C THR A 934 -21.62 -20.69 28.16
N PRO A 935 -22.93 -20.95 28.11
CA PRO A 935 -23.48 -22.28 28.35
C PRO A 935 -23.44 -23.11 27.06
N GLY A 936 -22.58 -24.13 27.02
CA GLY A 936 -22.65 -25.20 25.99
C GLY A 936 -21.33 -25.59 25.33
N ALA A 937 -20.64 -26.58 25.91
CA ALA A 937 -19.75 -27.52 25.22
C ALA A 937 -19.57 -28.78 26.10
N PRO A 938 -19.42 -29.99 25.52
CA PRO A 938 -19.69 -31.23 26.25
C PRO A 938 -18.54 -31.78 27.10
N SER A 939 -18.92 -32.70 27.98
CA SER A 939 -18.14 -33.40 28.99
C SER A 939 -16.98 -34.29 28.51
N THR A 940 -15.90 -34.33 29.31
CA THR A 940 -14.98 -35.48 29.39
C THR A 940 -14.84 -35.87 30.88
N PRO A 941 -15.01 -37.16 31.26
CA PRO A 941 -15.16 -37.54 32.67
C PRO A 941 -13.83 -37.91 33.34
N GLY A 942 -13.62 -37.45 34.58
CA GLY A 942 -12.52 -37.94 35.42
C GLY A 942 -12.28 -37.15 36.71
N GLY A 943 -12.69 -37.72 37.86
CA GLY A 943 -12.10 -37.41 39.16
C GLY A 943 -12.96 -36.63 40.18
N GLY A 944 -13.37 -37.34 41.24
CA GLY A 944 -13.26 -36.82 42.62
C GLY A 944 -14.31 -35.83 43.14
N SER A 945 -15.37 -36.39 43.73
CA SER A 945 -16.14 -35.88 44.88
C SER A 945 -15.63 -34.60 45.60
N GLY A 946 -16.46 -33.57 45.70
CA GLY A 946 -16.18 -32.36 46.51
C GLY A 946 -17.33 -31.36 46.57
N GLN A 947 -18.37 -31.67 47.35
CA GLN A 947 -19.54 -30.81 47.56
C GLN A 947 -19.16 -29.51 48.30
N PHE A 948 -19.24 -28.35 47.65
CA PHE A 948 -19.36 -27.05 48.32
C PHE A 948 -20.24 -26.06 47.55
N GLU A 949 -21.54 -26.16 47.83
CA GLU A 949 -22.58 -25.25 47.35
C GLU A 949 -22.56 -23.93 48.16
N MET A 950 -21.50 -23.12 48.00
CA MET A 950 -21.42 -21.79 48.62
C MET A 950 -20.60 -20.75 47.80
N GLY A 951 -20.50 -20.97 46.49
CA GLY A 951 -19.58 -20.23 45.61
C GLY A 951 -20.06 -18.89 45.05
N ALA A 952 -21.37 -18.63 44.93
CA ALA A 952 -21.89 -17.46 44.22
C ALA A 952 -21.67 -16.14 45.00
N THR A 953 -21.88 -16.15 46.31
CA THR A 953 -21.54 -15.04 47.20
C THR A 953 -20.04 -14.99 47.46
N SER A 954 -19.37 -16.12 47.67
CA SER A 954 -17.91 -16.16 47.90
C SER A 954 -17.11 -15.55 46.74
N VAL A 955 -17.46 -15.80 45.47
CA VAL A 955 -16.77 -15.18 44.33
C VAL A 955 -17.11 -13.69 44.17
N ARG A 956 -18.35 -13.24 44.48
CA ARG A 956 -18.67 -11.81 44.53
C ARG A 956 -17.91 -11.10 45.66
N ILE A 957 -17.90 -11.68 46.85
CA ILE A 957 -17.17 -11.18 48.02
C ILE A 957 -15.67 -11.17 47.71
N MET A 958 -15.07 -12.21 47.12
CA MET A 958 -13.68 -12.16 46.69
C MET A 958 -13.41 -11.14 45.56
N ARG A 959 -14.36 -10.88 44.66
CA ARG A 959 -14.21 -9.85 43.61
C ARG A 959 -14.30 -8.44 44.18
N ASP A 960 -15.16 -8.22 45.17
CA ASP A 960 -15.29 -6.95 45.87
C ASP A 960 -14.21 -6.76 46.95
N GLU A 961 -13.75 -7.82 47.61
CA GLU A 961 -12.56 -7.83 48.46
C GLU A 961 -11.28 -7.68 47.65
N PHE A 962 -11.19 -8.15 46.40
CA PHE A 962 -10.06 -7.86 45.52
C PHE A 962 -10.08 -6.40 45.04
N ARG A 963 -11.25 -5.87 44.63
CA ARG A 963 -11.41 -4.43 44.34
C ARG A 963 -11.17 -3.54 45.57
N LYS A 964 -11.52 -4.03 46.76
CA LYS A 964 -11.27 -3.35 48.04
C LYS A 964 -9.79 -3.45 48.39
N MET A 965 -9.16 -4.62 48.32
CA MET A 965 -7.72 -4.83 48.52
C MET A 965 -6.87 -4.00 47.55
N MET A 966 -7.25 -3.88 46.28
CA MET A 966 -6.54 -3.01 45.33
C MET A 966 -6.71 -1.53 45.69
N ARG A 967 -7.92 -1.08 46.06
CA ARG A 967 -8.14 0.30 46.54
C ARG A 967 -7.44 0.56 47.87
N ASP A 968 -7.51 -0.35 48.82
CA ASP A 968 -6.88 -0.29 50.13
C ASP A 968 -5.36 -0.34 49.97
N ARG A 969 -4.79 -1.13 49.06
CA ARG A 969 -3.36 -1.11 48.73
C ARG A 969 -2.92 0.19 48.04
N THR A 970 -3.75 0.80 47.19
CA THR A 970 -3.45 2.15 46.66
C THR A 970 -3.60 3.24 47.74
N ASN A 971 -4.55 3.12 48.65
CA ASN A 971 -4.76 4.04 49.77
C ASN A 971 -3.69 3.88 50.85
N GLU A 972 -3.23 2.66 51.12
CA GLU A 972 -2.06 2.35 51.96
C GLU A 972 -0.78 2.83 51.28
N GLY A 973 -0.64 2.69 49.97
CA GLY A 973 0.45 3.32 49.21
C GLY A 973 0.46 4.84 49.38
N LEU A 974 -0.69 5.49 49.23
CA LEU A 974 -0.84 6.94 49.45
C LEU A 974 -0.74 7.36 50.93
N LYS A 975 -1.10 6.50 51.87
CA LYS A 975 -1.01 6.74 53.32
C LYS A 975 0.41 6.50 53.83
N ALA A 976 1.12 5.52 53.27
CA ALA A 976 2.54 5.29 53.46
C ALA A 976 3.35 6.42 52.84
N LEU A 977 3.02 6.90 51.63
CA LEU A 977 3.65 8.07 51.04
C LEU A 977 3.41 9.34 51.88
N ARG A 978 2.19 9.54 52.41
CA ARG A 978 1.91 10.65 53.34
C ARG A 978 2.61 10.48 54.69
N ALA A 979 2.67 9.27 55.24
CA ALA A 979 3.40 8.98 56.47
C ALA A 979 4.91 9.15 56.26
N GLU A 980 5.48 8.76 55.12
CA GLU A 980 6.87 9.01 54.74
C GLU A 980 7.13 10.50 54.53
N GLN A 981 6.18 11.26 53.97
CA GLN A 981 6.28 12.73 53.87
C GLN A 981 6.14 13.42 55.24
N GLU A 982 5.34 12.88 56.15
CA GLU A 982 5.23 13.36 57.54
C GLU A 982 6.45 12.98 58.37
N GLU A 983 6.99 11.77 58.23
CA GLU A 983 8.26 11.35 58.83
C GLU A 983 9.44 12.13 58.21
N ARG A 984 9.46 12.40 56.90
CA ARG A 984 10.41 13.34 56.30
C ARG A 984 10.25 14.74 56.88
N ARG A 985 9.04 15.25 57.10
CA ARG A 985 8.83 16.54 57.77
C ARG A 985 9.26 16.53 59.25
N LYS A 986 9.04 15.42 59.98
CA LYS A 986 9.54 15.24 61.35
C LYS A 986 11.05 15.14 61.38
N LEU A 987 11.67 14.38 60.47
CA LEU A 987 13.11 14.27 60.32
C LEU A 987 13.74 15.59 59.85
N GLU A 988 13.11 16.35 58.97
CA GLU A 988 13.53 17.71 58.60
C GLU A 988 13.37 18.69 59.77
N ALA A 989 12.31 18.55 60.58
CA ALA A 989 12.14 19.34 61.80
C ALA A 989 13.20 18.97 62.86
N VAL A 990 13.47 17.69 63.06
CA VAL A 990 14.53 17.16 63.93
C VAL A 990 15.91 17.55 63.39
N VAL A 991 16.17 17.53 62.10
CA VAL A 991 17.44 17.98 61.49
C VAL A 991 17.57 19.50 61.58
N ARG A 992 16.49 20.27 61.47
CA ARG A 992 16.49 21.72 61.76
C ARG A 992 16.72 22.01 63.24
N GLN A 993 16.15 21.21 64.12
CA GLN A 993 16.33 21.34 65.56
C GLN A 993 17.74 20.91 65.98
N LEU A 994 18.27 19.79 65.47
CA LEU A 994 19.67 19.38 65.60
C LEU A 994 20.63 20.39 64.97
N ARG A 995 20.31 21.04 63.84
CA ARG A 995 21.15 22.15 63.31
C ARG A 995 21.10 23.40 64.20
N LYS A 996 19.98 23.64 64.90
CA LYS A 996 19.83 24.74 65.87
C LYS A 996 20.55 24.43 67.19
N ASP A 997 20.50 23.18 67.64
CA ASP A 997 21.04 22.70 68.91
C ASP A 997 22.52 22.29 68.80
N ALA A 998 23.00 21.92 67.60
CA ALA A 998 24.43 21.75 67.26
C ALA A 998 25.09 23.07 66.81
N SER A 999 24.40 24.21 66.95
CA SER A 999 24.97 25.55 66.77
C SER A 999 25.31 26.28 68.09
N PRO A 1000 26.12 25.70 69.00
CA PRO A 1000 26.96 26.48 69.89
C PRO A 1000 28.45 26.36 69.53
N ALA A 1001 29.12 27.52 69.52
CA ALA A 1001 30.58 27.67 69.55
C ALA A 1001 31.41 26.97 68.44
N LEU A 1002 31.79 27.76 67.41
CA LEU A 1002 33.20 28.17 67.25
C LEU A 1002 33.37 29.23 66.14
N ARG A 1003 33.22 30.50 66.53
CA ARG A 1003 34.09 31.58 66.04
C ARG A 1003 34.57 32.38 67.26
N PRO A 1004 35.86 32.27 67.63
CA PRO A 1004 36.56 33.29 68.38
C PRO A 1004 37.51 34.08 67.47
N SER A 1005 37.74 35.33 67.85
CA SER A 1005 38.69 36.27 67.26
C SER A 1005 40.15 35.85 67.45
N LEU A 1006 41.08 36.40 66.63
CA LEU A 1006 42.10 37.34 67.10
C LEU A 1006 43.12 37.81 66.02
N SER A 1007 43.38 39.12 66.00
CA SER A 1007 44.57 39.80 65.43
C SER A 1007 44.74 39.78 63.89
N ARG A 1008 45.47 40.72 63.25
CA ARG A 1008 46.55 41.59 63.76
C ARG A 1008 46.67 42.90 62.94
N GLN A 1009 46.89 44.04 63.62
CA GLN A 1009 47.38 45.28 62.98
C GLN A 1009 48.90 45.22 62.79
N THR A 1010 49.45 45.85 61.74
CA THR A 1010 50.68 46.67 61.85
C THR A 1010 50.82 47.62 60.66
N THR A 1011 51.54 48.74 60.89
CA THR A 1011 51.68 49.92 60.02
C THR A 1011 52.98 49.96 59.22
N GLN A 1012 52.94 50.49 58.00
CA GLN A 1012 54.01 51.32 57.39
C GLN A 1012 53.31 52.38 56.50
N THR A 1013 53.36 53.67 56.82
CA THR A 1013 54.44 54.65 56.56
C THR A 1013 54.82 54.88 55.09
N THR A 1014 54.26 55.96 54.53
CA THR A 1014 54.98 57.08 53.88
C THR A 1014 56.08 56.80 52.84
N LEU A 1015 55.92 57.31 51.61
CA LEU A 1015 56.48 58.62 51.21
C LEU A 1015 56.06 59.07 49.79
N GLN A 1016 56.25 60.36 49.51
CA GLN A 1016 55.82 61.08 48.30
C GLN A 1016 56.97 61.22 47.28
N ALA A 1017 56.58 61.72 46.10
CA ALA A 1017 57.38 62.53 45.17
C ALA A 1017 58.45 61.83 44.31
N SER A 1018 58.04 61.39 43.11
CA SER A 1018 58.35 62.11 41.85
C SER A 1018 57.33 61.74 40.78
#